data_AF-A0A9J8C424-F1
#
_entry.id   AF-A0A9J8C424-F1
#
_cell.length_a   1.000
_cell.length_b   1.000
_cell.length_c   1.000
_cell.angle_alpha   90.00
_cell.angle_beta   90.00
_cell.angle_gamma   90.00
#
_symmetry.space_group_name_H-M   'P 1'
#
loop_
_entity.id
_entity.type
_entity.pdbx_description
1 polymer ?
#
loop_
_entity_poly.entity_id
_entity_poly.type
_entity_poly.pdbx_seq_one_letter_code
_entity_poly.pdbx_strand_id
1 'polypeptide(L)'
;MLVVLLILHAVSCAHSHGSPVAAVPGKQCPSACQCEEDGILLLVDCSEQGLSSVPTDLSPLTSYLDLSMNNISEIQPNAFHNLHFLSELKMYSLSNFHFRFLCRMLQNNQLERLPSEDPWELPNLLSLRLDANLIMEVPARTLSGMRSLRHLWLDDNALTEIPVSALNDLSSLQAMTLALNRITHIPDYAFKNLSNLVVLHLHNNMIRTLGQNCFEGLHSLETLELNFNELQEFPVAIRTLAKLQELGFHNNNIKAIPERAFVGNPLLQTIHFYENPIQFVGRSAFQFLPKLHTLSLNGATEIREFPDLKGTSSLQVLTLTRAGLTGLPYDLCHLLPKLRVLELSHNAIEELPSFYHCASLQEMDLSWNRINTVHPDAFSSLQSLIKLDLTGNRLSSLPLTGLTSLTHLKLKGNKALSRSFREEDFPNIRVIEMPYAYQCCVFGACNSYKTASQWEEQMGSEEEDLQKKALSLFPIHSDNNYDLDLEEFQLAIEESKVQTSIQCTPIPGPFKPCDNLFDSWVVRLGMWLISLVSLMGNSLLLITVFASPSYLSPVKFIIGTISGANLLTGLCTGTLALVDARTFGEFALHGAQWEMGAGCQTTGFLSVLASEGSILFLTLAAVQCSVSVSCARAYGKSPSLGSVRAAAVACLALSLAVATLPLIGVGEYGATPLCIPSPLPDGEPSTLGYMVALIMMNSLCFLVITGTYIKLYWDLMKGEFDSIWDCAMIKHVAWLIFTNCLLYCPVAFLTFSSLLGLFPVSEEVVKSVVLVLLPLPACINPLLYLFFNPHFREDARLLLSRAHRHHDHNLDSFVSVDTEKSSYDSTQALVSFAAEADAVFESSSAPSVPLIPCQIANEQ
;
A
#
# COMPACT_ATOMS: atom_id res chain seq x y z
N MET A 1 -34.11 19.50 7.43
CA MET A 1 -35.25 18.76 6.84
C MET A 1 -36.47 18.82 7.79
N LEU A 2 -37.09 20.01 7.94
CA LEU A 2 -38.16 20.25 8.93
C LEU A 2 -39.45 20.84 8.32
N VAL A 3 -39.59 20.78 7.00
CA VAL A 3 -40.67 21.43 6.23
C VAL A 3 -41.49 20.42 5.40
N VAL A 4 -41.01 19.18 5.26
CA VAL A 4 -41.72 18.11 4.50
C VAL A 4 -42.72 17.34 5.38
N LEU A 5 -42.51 17.31 6.70
CA LEU A 5 -43.36 16.57 7.66
C LEU A 5 -44.72 17.24 7.97
N LEU A 6 -44.97 18.44 7.44
CA LEU A 6 -46.20 19.21 7.69
C LEU A 6 -47.27 19.07 6.59
N ILE A 7 -46.99 18.37 5.48
CA ILE A 7 -47.89 18.30 4.32
C ILE A 7 -48.56 16.92 4.17
N LEU A 8 -47.98 15.85 4.73
CA LEU A 8 -48.57 14.50 4.70
C LEU A 8 -49.69 14.25 5.74
N HIS A 9 -49.93 15.19 6.66
CA HIS A 9 -51.05 15.13 7.63
C HIS A 9 -52.37 15.72 7.09
N ALA A 10 -52.47 15.98 5.78
CA ALA A 10 -53.58 16.74 5.18
C ALA A 10 -54.28 16.06 3.98
N VAL A 11 -54.06 14.76 3.71
CA VAL A 11 -54.84 14.00 2.71
C VAL A 11 -55.13 12.56 3.17
N SER A 12 -56.01 12.39 4.16
CA SER A 12 -56.93 11.24 4.23
C SER A 12 -58.11 11.55 5.16
N CYS A 13 -58.93 12.51 4.77
CA CYS A 13 -60.17 12.85 5.47
C CYS A 13 -61.19 13.48 4.51
N ALA A 14 -61.70 12.68 3.56
CA ALA A 14 -62.88 13.03 2.77
C ALA A 14 -63.47 11.81 2.02
N HIS A 15 -64.76 11.57 2.24
CA HIS A 15 -65.65 10.59 1.56
C HIS A 15 -65.40 9.10 1.86
N SER A 16 -66.43 8.28 2.09
CA SER A 16 -67.86 8.49 1.77
C SER A 16 -68.82 8.39 2.97
N HIS A 17 -69.84 9.26 2.98
CA HIS A 17 -71.05 9.05 3.79
C HIS A 17 -71.85 7.86 3.24
N GLY A 18 -71.80 6.71 3.93
CA GLY A 18 -72.83 5.67 3.85
C GLY A 18 -73.96 5.97 4.85
N SER A 19 -75.22 5.82 4.45
CA SER A 19 -76.38 5.97 5.35
C SER A 19 -76.43 4.85 6.40
N PRO A 20 -77.05 5.07 7.59
CA PRO A 20 -77.13 4.04 8.61
C PRO A 20 -78.06 2.91 8.17
N VAL A 21 -77.47 1.77 7.80
CA VAL A 21 -78.19 0.50 7.69
C VAL A 21 -78.34 -0.11 9.08
N ALA A 22 -79.48 -0.73 9.34
CA ALA A 22 -79.91 -1.14 10.67
C ALA A 22 -78.90 -2.03 11.41
N ALA A 23 -78.78 -1.81 12.73
CA ALA A 23 -77.99 -2.65 13.61
C ALA A 23 -78.45 -4.12 13.54
N VAL A 24 -77.53 -5.00 13.12
CA VAL A 24 -77.64 -6.44 13.36
C VAL A 24 -77.04 -6.71 14.75
N PRO A 25 -77.76 -7.31 15.69
CA PRO A 25 -77.23 -7.59 17.02
C PRO A 25 -76.19 -8.71 16.95
N GLY A 26 -74.90 -8.40 17.17
CA GLY A 26 -73.85 -9.41 17.31
C GLY A 26 -72.40 -9.00 17.02
N LYS A 27 -72.16 -7.94 16.24
CA LYS A 27 -70.80 -7.41 15.98
C LYS A 27 -70.51 -6.25 16.95
N GLN A 28 -69.81 -6.55 18.05
CA GLN A 28 -69.39 -5.57 19.04
C GLN A 28 -67.86 -5.44 18.95
N CYS A 29 -67.37 -4.21 18.77
CA CYS A 29 -65.95 -3.87 18.74
C CYS A 29 -65.54 -3.34 20.12
N PRO A 30 -64.40 -3.77 20.70
CA PRO A 30 -63.93 -3.22 21.98
C PRO A 30 -63.71 -1.71 21.91
N SER A 31 -64.06 -0.99 22.97
CA SER A 31 -64.09 0.49 22.97
C SER A 31 -62.73 1.18 22.79
N ALA A 32 -61.63 0.44 23.00
CA ALA A 32 -60.26 0.91 22.78
C ALA A 32 -59.70 0.51 21.41
N CYS A 33 -60.40 -0.30 20.62
CA CYS A 33 -59.87 -0.91 19.39
C CYS A 33 -60.58 -0.38 18.14
N GLN A 34 -59.94 -0.55 16.99
CA GLN A 34 -60.52 -0.31 15.68
C GLN A 34 -60.88 -1.66 15.04
N CYS A 35 -62.07 -1.77 14.46
CA CYS A 35 -62.53 -3.01 13.82
C CYS A 35 -63.00 -2.78 12.38
N GLU A 36 -62.65 -3.71 11.49
CA GLU A 36 -63.05 -3.73 10.09
C GLU A 36 -63.77 -5.05 9.77
N GLU A 37 -64.81 -5.00 8.92
CA GLU A 37 -65.59 -6.18 8.57
C GLU A 37 -65.07 -6.85 7.29
N ASP A 38 -64.51 -8.06 7.40
CA ASP A 38 -64.18 -8.92 6.26
C ASP A 38 -65.33 -9.93 6.02
N GLY A 39 -66.39 -9.42 5.39
CA GLY A 39 -67.62 -10.17 5.13
C GLY A 39 -68.34 -10.61 6.41
N ILE A 40 -68.25 -11.90 6.74
CA ILE A 40 -68.84 -12.46 7.98
C ILE A 40 -67.86 -12.31 9.16
N LEU A 41 -66.56 -12.24 8.88
CA LEU A 41 -65.49 -12.18 9.87
C LEU A 41 -65.21 -10.73 10.30
N LEU A 42 -64.46 -10.59 11.38
CA LEU A 42 -64.02 -9.31 11.94
C LEU A 42 -62.49 -9.26 11.99
N LEU A 43 -61.91 -8.15 11.56
CA LEU A 43 -60.52 -7.77 11.78
C LEU A 43 -60.50 -6.81 12.98
N VAL A 44 -59.68 -7.08 13.98
CA VAL A 44 -59.61 -6.27 15.22
C VAL A 44 -58.18 -5.78 15.44
N ASP A 45 -58.00 -4.46 15.43
CA ASP A 45 -56.73 -3.80 15.70
C ASP A 45 -56.83 -3.02 17.03
N CYS A 46 -56.05 -3.47 18.02
CA CYS A 46 -55.89 -2.82 19.32
C CYS A 46 -54.43 -2.39 19.52
N SER A 47 -53.66 -2.18 18.45
CA SER A 47 -52.26 -1.77 18.55
C SER A 47 -52.10 -0.34 19.07
N GLU A 48 -50.99 -0.09 19.78
CA GLU A 48 -50.62 1.24 20.34
C GLU A 48 -51.62 1.86 21.35
N GLN A 49 -52.57 1.08 21.89
CA GLN A 49 -53.64 1.57 22.77
C GLN A 49 -53.27 1.64 24.28
N GLY A 50 -52.06 1.20 24.64
CA GLY A 50 -51.58 1.20 26.03
C GLY A 50 -52.31 0.22 26.96
N LEU A 51 -52.91 -0.83 26.42
CA LEU A 51 -53.65 -1.85 27.16
C LEU A 51 -52.74 -2.58 28.14
N SER A 52 -53.22 -2.79 29.37
CA SER A 52 -52.53 -3.60 30.40
C SER A 52 -52.95 -5.07 30.40
N SER A 53 -54.00 -5.42 29.64
CA SER A 53 -54.55 -6.78 29.53
C SER A 53 -55.35 -6.93 28.23
N VAL A 54 -55.60 -8.18 27.81
CA VAL A 54 -56.40 -8.50 26.62
C VAL A 54 -57.87 -8.06 26.84
N PRO A 55 -58.52 -7.38 25.86
CA PRO A 55 -59.93 -7.01 25.96
C PRO A 55 -60.84 -8.24 26.15
N THR A 56 -61.84 -8.13 27.03
CA THR A 56 -62.74 -9.24 27.40
C THR A 56 -64.01 -9.33 26.55
N ASP A 57 -64.27 -8.33 25.71
CA ASP A 57 -65.46 -8.16 24.89
C ASP A 57 -65.24 -8.46 23.39
N LEU A 58 -64.20 -9.24 23.07
CA LEU A 58 -63.87 -9.66 21.70
C LEU A 58 -64.95 -10.55 21.08
N SER A 59 -65.33 -10.26 19.83
CA SER A 59 -66.34 -11.05 19.10
C SER A 59 -65.82 -12.44 18.72
N PRO A 60 -66.61 -13.51 18.85
CA PRO A 60 -66.22 -14.85 18.37
C PRO A 60 -65.90 -14.94 16.87
N LEU A 61 -66.38 -13.98 16.06
CA LEU A 61 -66.14 -13.88 14.61
C LEU A 61 -64.78 -13.23 14.26
N THR A 62 -63.96 -12.90 15.25
CA THR A 62 -62.63 -12.30 15.05
C THR A 62 -61.70 -13.28 14.33
N SER A 63 -61.11 -12.83 13.23
CA SER A 63 -60.23 -13.60 12.34
C SER A 63 -58.79 -13.09 12.33
N TYR A 64 -58.59 -11.83 12.70
CA TYR A 64 -57.31 -11.15 12.88
C TYR A 64 -57.38 -10.38 14.19
N LEU A 65 -56.36 -10.47 15.03
CA LEU A 65 -56.24 -9.71 16.27
C LEU A 65 -54.82 -9.16 16.43
N ASP A 66 -54.70 -7.83 16.46
CA ASP A 66 -53.46 -7.12 16.79
C ASP A 66 -53.52 -6.52 18.20
N LEU A 67 -52.57 -6.91 19.04
CA LEU A 67 -52.36 -6.36 20.39
C LEU A 67 -50.91 -5.85 20.54
N SER A 68 -50.19 -5.60 19.45
CA SER A 68 -48.82 -5.09 19.48
C SER A 68 -48.73 -3.69 20.13
N MET A 69 -47.53 -3.32 20.59
CA MET A 69 -47.27 -1.98 21.18
C MET A 69 -48.18 -1.57 22.35
N ASN A 70 -48.62 -2.54 23.15
CA ASN A 70 -49.38 -2.32 24.38
C ASN A 70 -48.48 -2.44 25.62
N ASN A 71 -49.06 -2.45 26.82
CA ASN A 71 -48.34 -2.62 28.09
C ASN A 71 -48.77 -3.94 28.78
N ILE A 72 -48.91 -5.01 27.99
CA ILE A 72 -49.32 -6.33 28.50
C ILE A 72 -48.07 -7.07 28.99
N SER A 73 -48.08 -7.48 30.26
CA SER A 73 -46.99 -8.25 30.89
C SER A 73 -47.34 -9.73 31.12
N GLU A 74 -48.62 -10.05 31.23
CA GLU A 74 -49.14 -11.41 31.45
C GLU A 74 -50.47 -11.59 30.72
N ILE A 75 -50.65 -12.75 30.06
CA ILE A 75 -51.89 -13.13 29.39
C ILE A 75 -52.73 -13.96 30.36
N GLN A 76 -53.93 -13.47 30.68
CA GLN A 76 -54.86 -14.16 31.58
C GLN A 76 -55.27 -15.52 31.00
N PRO A 77 -55.47 -16.56 31.85
CA PRO A 77 -56.01 -17.84 31.41
C PRO A 77 -57.31 -17.67 30.63
N ASN A 78 -57.48 -18.44 29.56
CA ASN A 78 -58.66 -18.43 28.68
C ASN A 78 -58.90 -17.12 27.88
N ALA A 79 -57.98 -16.15 27.85
CA ALA A 79 -58.18 -14.86 27.14
C ALA A 79 -58.65 -14.98 25.67
N PHE A 80 -58.31 -16.07 24.97
CA PHE A 80 -58.67 -16.31 23.56
C PHE A 80 -59.71 -17.43 23.34
N HIS A 81 -60.33 -17.95 24.39
CA HIS A 81 -61.09 -19.22 24.34
C HIS A 81 -62.31 -19.23 23.41
N ASN A 82 -62.88 -18.06 23.09
CA ASN A 82 -64.04 -17.91 22.19
C ASN A 82 -63.67 -17.65 20.72
N LEU A 83 -62.39 -17.49 20.39
CA LEU A 83 -61.93 -16.96 19.10
C LEU A 83 -61.63 -18.08 18.09
N HIS A 84 -62.58 -18.99 17.87
CA HIS A 84 -62.36 -20.17 17.04
C HIS A 84 -62.08 -19.88 15.56
N PHE A 85 -62.40 -18.69 15.06
CA PHE A 85 -62.12 -18.24 13.68
C PHE A 85 -60.78 -17.49 13.54
N LEU A 86 -60.02 -17.30 14.63
CA LEU A 86 -58.77 -16.54 14.61
C LEU A 86 -57.73 -17.25 13.74
N SER A 87 -57.22 -16.51 12.75
CA SER A 87 -56.23 -16.98 11.76
C SER A 87 -54.85 -16.34 11.97
N GLU A 88 -54.82 -15.11 12.50
CA GLU A 88 -53.59 -14.38 12.83
C GLU A 88 -53.72 -13.66 14.17
N LEU A 89 -52.67 -13.77 15.00
CA LEU A 89 -52.54 -13.12 16.29
C LEU A 89 -51.15 -12.46 16.42
N LYS A 90 -51.14 -11.16 16.72
CA LYS A 90 -49.91 -10.36 16.89
C LYS A 90 -49.81 -9.78 18.30
N MET A 91 -48.71 -10.07 18.98
CA MET A 91 -48.41 -9.58 20.34
C MET A 91 -46.93 -9.18 20.48
N TYR A 92 -46.36 -8.57 19.44
CA TYR A 92 -44.96 -8.13 19.44
C TYR A 92 -44.77 -6.71 20.00
N SER A 93 -43.52 -6.32 20.16
CA SER A 93 -43.06 -5.01 20.64
C SER A 93 -42.05 -4.41 19.63
N LEU A 94 -41.92 -3.08 19.53
CA LEU A 94 -40.88 -2.49 18.67
C LEU A 94 -39.59 -2.24 19.45
N SER A 95 -38.71 -3.25 19.42
CA SER A 95 -37.30 -3.12 19.77
C SER A 95 -36.46 -2.76 18.53
N ASN A 96 -36.06 -1.48 18.46
CA ASN A 96 -35.09 -0.89 17.52
C ASN A 96 -35.57 -0.50 16.10
N PHE A 97 -35.87 0.80 15.95
CA PHE A 97 -35.41 1.57 14.79
C PHE A 97 -34.55 2.76 15.25
N HIS A 98 -33.49 3.03 14.48
CA HIS A 98 -32.25 3.77 14.77
C HIS A 98 -32.26 5.19 15.45
N PHE A 99 -33.36 5.69 16.03
CA PHE A 99 -33.41 7.03 16.65
C PHE A 99 -33.27 7.02 18.18
N ARG A 100 -32.01 7.00 18.64
CA ARG A 100 -31.59 6.90 20.06
C ARG A 100 -31.93 8.10 20.97
N PHE A 101 -32.87 8.98 20.58
CA PHE A 101 -33.14 10.23 21.30
C PHE A 101 -34.61 10.66 21.47
N LEU A 102 -35.62 9.88 21.01
CA LEU A 102 -37.04 10.28 21.23
C LEU A 102 -38.04 9.17 21.61
N CYS A 103 -37.66 7.88 21.67
CA CYS A 103 -38.56 6.82 22.12
C CYS A 103 -38.33 6.44 23.60
N ARG A 104 -38.85 7.27 24.51
CA ARG A 104 -39.00 6.94 25.95
C ARG A 104 -40.45 7.12 26.44
N MET A 105 -41.42 7.21 25.52
CA MET A 105 -42.84 7.46 25.82
C MET A 105 -43.82 6.68 24.94
N LEU A 106 -43.40 5.58 24.30
CA LEU A 106 -44.29 4.61 23.66
C LEU A 106 -44.26 3.31 24.46
N GLN A 107 -45.42 2.65 24.57
CA GLN A 107 -45.59 1.46 25.37
C GLN A 107 -45.12 0.22 24.61
N ASN A 108 -44.43 -0.66 25.32
CA ASN A 108 -43.85 -1.88 24.79
C ASN A 108 -44.45 -3.07 25.55
N ASN A 109 -44.89 -4.10 24.83
CA ASN A 109 -45.28 -5.36 25.44
C ASN A 109 -44.06 -5.95 26.16
N GLN A 110 -44.31 -6.52 27.34
CA GLN A 110 -43.29 -7.02 28.28
C GLN A 110 -43.69 -8.43 28.73
N LEU A 111 -44.11 -9.28 27.78
CA LEU A 111 -44.55 -10.64 28.09
C LEU A 111 -43.36 -11.47 28.59
N GLU A 112 -43.29 -11.67 29.91
CA GLU A 112 -42.26 -12.53 30.54
C GLU A 112 -42.63 -14.02 30.48
N ARG A 113 -43.93 -14.33 30.51
CA ARG A 113 -44.47 -15.70 30.63
C ARG A 113 -45.75 -15.87 29.83
N LEU A 114 -45.89 -17.05 29.24
CA LEU A 114 -47.15 -17.54 28.67
C LEU A 114 -47.91 -18.37 29.72
N PRO A 115 -49.26 -18.43 29.66
CA PRO A 115 -50.04 -19.20 30.63
C PRO A 115 -49.70 -20.69 30.59
N SER A 116 -49.53 -21.28 31.78
CA SER A 116 -48.98 -22.62 31.98
C SER A 116 -50.03 -23.73 32.16
N GLU A 117 -51.24 -23.40 32.62
CA GLU A 117 -52.26 -24.41 32.99
C GLU A 117 -53.25 -24.73 31.85
N ASP A 118 -53.68 -23.72 31.07
CA ASP A 118 -54.69 -23.86 30.01
C ASP A 118 -54.08 -23.73 28.59
N PRO A 119 -54.38 -24.66 27.66
CA PRO A 119 -53.93 -24.59 26.25
C PRO A 119 -54.70 -23.53 25.45
N TRP A 120 -54.06 -22.91 24.45
CA TRP A 120 -54.78 -22.03 23.52
C TRP A 120 -55.51 -22.86 22.46
N GLU A 121 -56.83 -23.05 22.63
CA GLU A 121 -57.69 -23.76 21.68
C GLU A 121 -58.04 -22.92 20.44
N LEU A 122 -57.02 -22.61 19.64
CA LEU A 122 -57.13 -21.85 18.39
C LEU A 122 -56.85 -22.75 17.17
N PRO A 123 -57.78 -23.65 16.79
CA PRO A 123 -57.53 -24.71 15.80
C PRO A 123 -57.32 -24.19 14.37
N ASN A 124 -57.77 -22.96 14.07
CA ASN A 124 -57.66 -22.33 12.76
C ASN A 124 -56.51 -21.32 12.65
N LEU A 125 -55.73 -21.11 13.72
CA LEU A 125 -54.62 -20.15 13.70
C LEU A 125 -53.53 -20.61 12.73
N LEU A 126 -53.12 -19.71 11.84
CA LEU A 126 -52.08 -19.94 10.82
C LEU A 126 -50.79 -19.18 11.16
N SER A 127 -50.92 -18.01 11.80
CA SER A 127 -49.86 -17.02 12.05
C SER A 127 -49.86 -16.60 13.53
N LEU A 128 -48.76 -16.81 14.25
CA LEU A 128 -48.61 -16.38 15.65
C LEU A 128 -47.30 -15.62 15.88
N ARG A 129 -47.42 -14.31 16.15
CA ARG A 129 -46.29 -13.42 16.43
C ARG A 129 -46.17 -13.09 17.92
N LEU A 130 -45.09 -13.58 18.53
CA LEU A 130 -44.68 -13.36 19.93
C LEU A 130 -43.27 -12.76 20.01
N ASP A 131 -42.74 -12.27 18.89
CA ASP A 131 -41.42 -11.67 18.77
C ASP A 131 -41.24 -10.39 19.60
N ALA A 132 -39.99 -10.02 19.91
CA ALA A 132 -39.64 -8.82 20.67
C ALA A 132 -40.32 -8.73 22.05
N ASN A 133 -40.24 -9.79 22.84
CA ASN A 133 -40.80 -9.87 24.20
C ASN A 133 -39.73 -10.31 25.22
N LEU A 134 -40.14 -10.68 26.44
CA LEU A 134 -39.25 -11.13 27.52
C LEU A 134 -39.45 -12.62 27.85
N ILE A 135 -39.98 -13.41 26.91
CA ILE A 135 -40.41 -14.80 27.15
C ILE A 135 -39.17 -15.64 27.45
N MET A 136 -39.13 -16.21 28.66
CA MET A 136 -38.04 -17.10 29.10
C MET A 136 -38.31 -18.59 28.83
N GLU A 137 -39.59 -18.99 28.84
CA GLU A 137 -40.03 -20.37 28.66
C GLU A 137 -41.38 -20.42 27.92
N VAL A 138 -41.59 -21.48 27.13
CA VAL A 138 -42.89 -21.78 26.48
C VAL A 138 -43.45 -23.07 27.10
N PRO A 139 -44.51 -22.99 27.93
CA PRO A 139 -45.05 -24.17 28.61
C PRO A 139 -45.58 -25.21 27.62
N ALA A 140 -45.39 -26.49 27.96
CA ALA A 140 -45.62 -27.63 27.06
C ALA A 140 -47.04 -27.72 26.46
N ARG A 141 -48.06 -27.17 27.15
CA ARG A 141 -49.46 -27.25 26.70
C ARG A 141 -49.93 -26.03 25.92
N THR A 142 -49.28 -24.88 26.06
CA THR A 142 -49.76 -23.59 25.53
C THR A 142 -50.06 -23.66 24.03
N LEU A 143 -49.22 -24.33 23.24
CA LEU A 143 -49.34 -24.40 21.79
C LEU A 143 -50.16 -25.59 21.25
N SER A 144 -50.57 -26.54 22.09
CA SER A 144 -51.13 -27.85 21.67
C SER A 144 -52.47 -27.79 20.89
N GLY A 145 -53.24 -26.71 21.05
CA GLY A 145 -54.49 -26.48 20.32
C GLY A 145 -54.30 -25.97 18.88
N MET A 146 -53.12 -25.44 18.53
CA MET A 146 -52.87 -24.68 17.30
C MET A 146 -52.38 -25.57 16.14
N ARG A 147 -53.13 -26.63 15.84
CA ARG A 147 -52.72 -27.67 14.88
C ARG A 147 -52.60 -27.23 13.43
N SER A 148 -53.21 -26.09 13.06
CA SER A 148 -53.12 -25.49 11.72
C SER A 148 -51.98 -24.48 11.57
N LEU A 149 -51.22 -24.21 12.62
CA LEU A 149 -50.21 -23.16 12.64
C LEU A 149 -49.12 -23.42 11.59
N ARG A 150 -48.80 -22.38 10.80
CA ARG A 150 -47.81 -22.42 9.72
C ARG A 150 -46.60 -21.55 10.03
N HIS A 151 -46.81 -20.41 10.68
CA HIS A 151 -45.76 -19.45 10.98
C HIS A 151 -45.74 -19.13 12.47
N LEU A 152 -44.56 -19.24 13.09
CA LEU A 152 -44.33 -18.97 14.51
C LEU A 152 -43.09 -18.08 14.67
N TRP A 153 -43.30 -16.87 15.19
CA TRP A 153 -42.23 -15.92 15.51
C TRP A 153 -42.07 -15.81 17.01
N LEU A 154 -40.87 -16.12 17.48
CA LEU A 154 -40.43 -16.13 18.89
C LEU A 154 -39.03 -15.47 19.00
N ASP A 155 -38.62 -14.70 18.00
CA ASP A 155 -37.35 -13.98 17.96
C ASP A 155 -37.32 -12.77 18.91
N ASP A 156 -36.12 -12.28 19.24
CA ASP A 156 -35.85 -11.22 20.21
C ASP A 156 -36.59 -11.45 21.54
N ASN A 157 -36.24 -12.57 22.19
CA ASN A 157 -36.83 -13.04 23.44
C ASN A 157 -35.72 -13.55 24.39
N ALA A 158 -36.12 -14.10 25.55
CA ALA A 158 -35.19 -14.55 26.59
C ALA A 158 -35.03 -16.08 26.68
N LEU A 159 -35.45 -16.84 25.65
CA LEU A 159 -35.46 -18.30 25.65
C LEU A 159 -34.05 -18.87 25.82
N THR A 160 -33.87 -19.81 26.76
CA THR A 160 -32.58 -20.45 27.06
C THR A 160 -32.42 -21.85 26.45
N GLU A 161 -33.52 -22.47 26.03
CA GLU A 161 -33.60 -23.79 25.43
C GLU A 161 -34.71 -23.88 24.36
N ILE A 162 -34.67 -24.92 23.53
CA ILE A 162 -35.73 -25.20 22.55
C ILE A 162 -36.96 -25.77 23.29
N PRO A 163 -38.18 -25.24 23.10
CA PRO A 163 -39.38 -25.71 23.79
C PRO A 163 -39.96 -26.99 23.14
N VAL A 164 -39.17 -28.07 23.10
CA VAL A 164 -39.47 -29.34 22.40
C VAL A 164 -40.88 -29.86 22.70
N SER A 165 -41.28 -29.85 23.96
CA SER A 165 -42.59 -30.34 24.40
C SER A 165 -43.77 -29.53 23.84
N ALA A 166 -43.61 -28.21 23.66
CA ALA A 166 -44.66 -27.35 23.11
C ALA A 166 -44.73 -27.42 21.58
N LEU A 167 -43.61 -27.69 20.92
CA LEU A 167 -43.53 -27.84 19.45
C LEU A 167 -44.05 -29.19 18.94
N ASN A 168 -44.16 -30.20 19.81
CA ASN A 168 -44.45 -31.60 19.45
C ASN A 168 -45.75 -31.78 18.61
N ASP A 169 -46.76 -30.94 18.82
CA ASP A 169 -48.07 -31.08 18.16
C ASP A 169 -48.21 -30.22 16.89
N LEU A 170 -47.22 -29.35 16.59
CA LEU A 170 -47.26 -28.35 15.51
C LEU A 170 -46.84 -28.93 14.14
N SER A 171 -47.37 -30.09 13.77
CA SER A 171 -46.99 -30.81 12.54
C SER A 171 -47.26 -30.05 11.22
N SER A 172 -48.10 -29.02 11.24
CA SER A 172 -48.40 -28.14 10.08
C SER A 172 -47.42 -26.98 9.88
N LEU A 173 -46.47 -26.77 10.81
CA LEU A 173 -45.59 -25.61 10.82
C LEU A 173 -44.66 -25.60 9.60
N GLN A 174 -44.51 -24.44 8.96
CA GLN A 174 -43.76 -24.21 7.72
C GLN A 174 -42.57 -23.26 7.91
N ALA A 175 -42.72 -22.23 8.75
CA ALA A 175 -41.64 -21.33 9.12
C ALA A 175 -41.60 -21.11 10.64
N MET A 176 -40.41 -21.12 11.22
CA MET A 176 -40.19 -20.83 12.63
C MET A 176 -38.90 -20.04 12.82
N THR A 177 -38.96 -18.99 13.63
CA THR A 177 -37.78 -18.26 14.09
C THR A 177 -37.69 -18.25 15.61
N LEU A 178 -36.50 -18.60 16.10
CA LEU A 178 -36.06 -18.53 17.49
C LEU A 178 -34.78 -17.67 17.57
N ALA A 179 -34.59 -16.75 16.63
CA ALA A 179 -33.41 -15.92 16.53
C ALA A 179 -33.33 -14.86 17.64
N LEU A 180 -32.17 -14.24 17.86
CA LEU A 180 -31.99 -13.22 18.92
C LEU A 180 -32.47 -13.69 20.30
N ASN A 181 -32.16 -14.94 20.66
CA ASN A 181 -32.50 -15.55 21.95
C ASN A 181 -31.22 -15.94 22.70
N ARG A 182 -31.36 -16.72 23.78
CA ARG A 182 -30.26 -17.14 24.66
C ARG A 182 -30.05 -18.66 24.64
N ILE A 183 -30.44 -19.31 23.54
CA ILE A 183 -30.38 -20.77 23.41
C ILE A 183 -28.92 -21.21 23.39
N THR A 184 -28.56 -22.19 24.23
CA THR A 184 -27.17 -22.66 24.38
C THR A 184 -26.89 -24.05 23.81
N HIS A 185 -27.93 -24.87 23.66
CA HIS A 185 -27.85 -26.26 23.19
C HIS A 185 -29.13 -26.65 22.44
N ILE A 186 -29.00 -27.50 21.42
CA ILE A 186 -30.14 -28.13 20.75
C ILE A 186 -30.06 -29.66 20.99
N PRO A 187 -31.00 -30.26 21.74
CA PRO A 187 -30.99 -31.69 22.03
C PRO A 187 -31.38 -32.55 20.82
N ASP A 188 -31.08 -33.85 20.88
CA ASP A 188 -31.53 -34.82 19.88
C ASP A 188 -33.06 -34.81 19.75
N TYR A 189 -33.56 -34.95 18.52
CA TYR A 189 -34.99 -34.99 18.19
C TYR A 189 -35.80 -33.74 18.58
N ALA A 190 -35.15 -32.58 18.81
CA ALA A 190 -35.81 -31.34 19.23
C ALA A 190 -36.97 -30.88 18.35
N PHE A 191 -36.94 -31.24 17.05
CA PHE A 191 -37.94 -30.83 16.05
C PHE A 191 -38.65 -32.02 15.38
N LYS A 192 -38.66 -33.20 16.02
CA LYS A 192 -39.03 -34.49 15.41
C LYS A 192 -40.34 -34.52 14.61
N ASN A 193 -41.36 -33.82 15.08
CA ASN A 193 -42.70 -33.87 14.50
C ASN A 193 -42.96 -32.75 13.47
N LEU A 194 -42.02 -31.80 13.30
CA LEU A 194 -42.15 -30.63 12.40
C LEU A 194 -41.85 -30.99 10.93
N SER A 195 -42.48 -32.05 10.42
CA SER A 195 -42.17 -32.63 9.10
C SER A 195 -42.46 -31.74 7.88
N ASN A 196 -43.30 -30.71 8.06
CA ASN A 196 -43.63 -29.71 7.05
C ASN A 196 -42.79 -28.43 7.15
N LEU A 197 -41.87 -28.32 8.12
CA LEU A 197 -41.06 -27.13 8.32
C LEU A 197 -40.09 -26.95 7.15
N VAL A 198 -40.12 -25.78 6.52
CA VAL A 198 -39.30 -25.36 5.37
C VAL A 198 -38.20 -24.42 5.81
N VAL A 199 -38.49 -23.51 6.74
CA VAL A 199 -37.56 -22.46 7.20
C VAL A 199 -37.38 -22.53 8.72
N LEU A 200 -36.13 -22.59 9.17
CA LEU A 200 -35.76 -22.57 10.59
C LEU A 200 -34.63 -21.57 10.86
N HIS A 201 -34.94 -20.48 11.56
CA HIS A 201 -33.97 -19.46 11.95
C HIS A 201 -33.58 -19.61 13.42
N LEU A 202 -32.28 -19.78 13.67
CA LEU A 202 -31.64 -19.94 14.99
C LEU A 202 -30.46 -18.96 15.16
N HIS A 203 -30.35 -17.96 14.29
CA HIS A 203 -29.24 -17.01 14.29
C HIS A 203 -29.24 -16.07 15.50
N ASN A 204 -28.11 -15.46 15.83
CA ASN A 204 -27.94 -14.60 17.02
C ASN A 204 -28.39 -15.31 18.32
N ASN A 205 -27.83 -16.49 18.59
CA ASN A 205 -28.03 -17.22 19.84
C ASN A 205 -26.65 -17.53 20.47
N MET A 206 -26.62 -18.30 21.56
CA MET A 206 -25.38 -18.74 22.23
C MET A 206 -25.14 -20.24 22.03
N ILE A 207 -25.55 -20.82 20.89
CA ILE A 207 -25.53 -22.27 20.67
C ILE A 207 -24.08 -22.75 20.61
N ARG A 208 -23.69 -23.58 21.58
CA ARG A 208 -22.34 -24.18 21.68
C ARG A 208 -22.28 -25.60 21.13
N THR A 209 -23.34 -26.36 21.35
CA THR A 209 -23.39 -27.80 21.07
C THR A 209 -24.72 -28.23 20.47
N LEU A 210 -24.66 -29.18 19.55
CA LEU A 210 -25.80 -29.77 18.87
C LEU A 210 -25.82 -31.27 19.13
N GLY A 211 -26.99 -31.85 19.39
CA GLY A 211 -27.19 -33.30 19.34
C GLY A 211 -26.90 -33.86 17.94
N GLN A 212 -26.47 -35.11 17.84
CA GLN A 212 -26.14 -35.74 16.55
C GLN A 212 -27.37 -35.90 15.64
N ASN A 213 -28.56 -36.02 16.24
CA ASN A 213 -29.85 -36.20 15.58
C ASN A 213 -30.82 -35.04 15.94
N CYS A 214 -30.31 -33.85 16.27
CA CYS A 214 -31.14 -32.72 16.71
C CYS A 214 -32.15 -32.23 15.66
N PHE A 215 -31.79 -32.34 14.37
CA PHE A 215 -32.63 -31.98 13.22
C PHE A 215 -33.40 -33.17 12.61
N GLU A 216 -33.32 -34.37 13.20
CA GLU A 216 -34.05 -35.53 12.67
C GLU A 216 -35.56 -35.32 12.80
N GLY A 217 -36.29 -35.48 11.69
CA GLY A 217 -37.73 -35.19 11.57
C GLY A 217 -38.06 -34.03 10.63
N LEU A 218 -37.09 -33.15 10.35
CA LEU A 218 -37.23 -31.97 9.47
C LEU A 218 -37.15 -32.33 7.97
N HIS A 219 -38.03 -33.23 7.52
CA HIS A 219 -38.03 -33.82 6.17
C HIS A 219 -38.29 -32.82 5.02
N SER A 220 -38.79 -31.62 5.33
CA SER A 220 -39.12 -30.59 4.35
C SER A 220 -38.24 -29.35 4.42
N LEU A 221 -37.20 -29.35 5.25
CA LEU A 221 -36.40 -28.14 5.48
C LEU A 221 -35.56 -27.77 4.26
N GLU A 222 -35.66 -26.51 3.86
CA GLU A 222 -34.95 -25.93 2.72
C GLU A 222 -33.97 -24.84 3.17
N THR A 223 -34.26 -24.10 4.24
CA THR A 223 -33.38 -23.06 4.81
C THR A 223 -33.12 -23.31 6.30
N LEU A 224 -31.84 -23.32 6.68
CA LEU A 224 -31.37 -23.42 8.08
C LEU A 224 -30.33 -22.34 8.37
N GLU A 225 -30.61 -21.48 9.35
CA GLU A 225 -29.68 -20.43 9.80
C GLU A 225 -29.18 -20.65 11.23
N LEU A 226 -27.88 -20.91 11.37
CA LEU A 226 -27.14 -21.02 12.63
C LEU A 226 -26.09 -19.90 12.78
N ASN A 227 -26.25 -18.81 12.02
CA ASN A 227 -25.33 -17.67 11.97
C ASN A 227 -25.20 -16.97 13.34
N PHE A 228 -24.04 -16.36 13.64
CA PHE A 228 -23.82 -15.65 14.91
C PHE A 228 -24.15 -16.51 16.13
N ASN A 229 -23.38 -17.58 16.33
CA ASN A 229 -23.50 -18.53 17.43
C ASN A 229 -22.09 -18.91 17.96
N GLU A 230 -22.02 -19.83 18.92
CA GLU A 230 -20.78 -20.25 19.57
C GLU A 230 -20.35 -21.69 19.19
N LEU A 231 -20.74 -22.17 17.99
CA LEU A 231 -20.44 -23.53 17.54
C LEU A 231 -18.93 -23.74 17.39
N GLN A 232 -18.40 -24.81 17.97
CA GLN A 232 -16.96 -25.16 17.91
C GLN A 232 -16.66 -26.25 16.87
N GLU A 233 -17.67 -27.03 16.51
CA GLU A 233 -17.57 -28.18 15.60
C GLU A 233 -18.60 -28.05 14.47
N PHE A 234 -18.30 -28.67 13.32
CA PHE A 234 -19.20 -28.71 12.18
C PHE A 234 -20.52 -29.42 12.53
N PRO A 235 -21.70 -28.88 12.13
CA PRO A 235 -23.01 -29.42 12.52
C PRO A 235 -23.37 -30.72 11.77
N VAL A 236 -22.76 -31.86 12.12
CA VAL A 236 -22.94 -33.16 11.44
C VAL A 236 -24.41 -33.59 11.30
N ALA A 237 -25.29 -33.14 12.20
CA ALA A 237 -26.73 -33.40 12.18
C ALA A 237 -27.44 -32.97 10.88
N ILE A 238 -26.89 -31.99 10.13
CA ILE A 238 -27.48 -31.56 8.85
C ILE A 238 -27.58 -32.69 7.81
N ARG A 239 -26.82 -33.77 7.96
CA ARG A 239 -26.78 -34.92 7.04
C ARG A 239 -28.17 -35.56 6.80
N THR A 240 -29.12 -35.34 7.70
CA THR A 240 -30.51 -35.81 7.58
C THR A 240 -31.39 -34.94 6.66
N LEU A 241 -30.96 -33.71 6.37
CA LEU A 241 -31.75 -32.66 5.71
C LEU A 241 -31.63 -32.75 4.18
N ALA A 242 -32.22 -33.79 3.59
CA ALA A 242 -32.11 -34.11 2.16
C ALA A 242 -32.65 -33.04 1.19
N LYS A 243 -33.52 -32.13 1.67
CA LYS A 243 -34.07 -31.02 0.87
C LYS A 243 -33.33 -29.68 1.05
N LEU A 244 -32.33 -29.61 1.93
CA LEU A 244 -31.66 -28.36 2.29
C LEU A 244 -31.07 -27.67 1.05
N GLN A 245 -31.42 -26.40 0.86
CA GLN A 245 -31.05 -25.55 -0.27
C GLN A 245 -30.13 -24.41 0.19
N GLU A 246 -30.36 -23.89 1.39
CA GLU A 246 -29.60 -22.81 2.01
C GLU A 246 -29.16 -23.17 3.43
N LEU A 247 -27.89 -22.93 3.73
CA LEU A 247 -27.28 -23.24 5.02
C LEU A 247 -26.36 -22.12 5.48
N GLY A 248 -26.75 -21.44 6.55
CA GLY A 248 -25.92 -20.46 7.25
C GLY A 248 -25.33 -21.03 8.54
N PHE A 249 -24.02 -20.89 8.73
CA PHE A 249 -23.32 -21.05 10.01
C PHE A 249 -22.10 -20.09 10.11
N HIS A 250 -22.19 -18.93 9.47
CA HIS A 250 -21.15 -17.89 9.54
C HIS A 250 -21.08 -17.25 10.93
N ASN A 251 -19.99 -16.54 11.25
CA ASN A 251 -19.74 -15.96 12.58
C ASN A 251 -19.93 -16.99 13.72
N ASN A 252 -19.14 -18.07 13.64
CA ASN A 252 -19.06 -19.13 14.64
C ASN A 252 -17.56 -19.45 14.93
N ASN A 253 -17.27 -20.47 15.74
CA ASN A 253 -15.91 -20.84 16.15
C ASN A 253 -15.46 -22.19 15.54
N ILE A 254 -15.98 -22.54 14.35
CA ILE A 254 -15.74 -23.84 13.71
C ILE A 254 -14.35 -23.84 13.05
N LYS A 255 -13.52 -24.82 13.43
CA LYS A 255 -12.12 -24.92 12.98
C LYS A 255 -11.89 -25.83 11.78
N ALA A 256 -12.84 -26.72 11.48
CA ALA A 256 -12.67 -27.72 10.44
C ALA A 256 -13.98 -28.08 9.75
N ILE A 257 -13.95 -28.19 8.42
CA ILE A 257 -15.01 -28.84 7.62
C ILE A 257 -14.58 -30.29 7.34
N PRO A 258 -15.31 -31.31 7.80
CA PRO A 258 -14.88 -32.71 7.69
C PRO A 258 -15.03 -33.26 6.27
N GLU A 259 -14.37 -34.40 6.01
CA GLU A 259 -14.60 -35.19 4.80
C GLU A 259 -16.08 -35.55 4.63
N ARG A 260 -16.61 -35.43 3.40
CA ARG A 260 -18.01 -35.69 3.06
C ARG A 260 -19.05 -34.88 3.86
N ALA A 261 -18.67 -33.70 4.36
CA ALA A 261 -19.50 -32.79 5.15
C ALA A 261 -20.96 -32.65 4.65
N PHE A 262 -21.15 -32.41 3.35
CA PHE A 262 -22.46 -32.10 2.75
C PHE A 262 -23.08 -33.27 1.98
N VAL A 263 -22.62 -34.51 2.19
CA VAL A 263 -23.08 -35.71 1.44
C VAL A 263 -24.58 -36.01 1.58
N GLY A 264 -25.22 -35.49 2.64
CA GLY A 264 -26.66 -35.60 2.86
C GLY A 264 -27.50 -34.52 2.19
N ASN A 265 -26.87 -33.50 1.60
CA ASN A 265 -27.51 -32.22 1.23
C ASN A 265 -27.28 -31.85 -0.25
N PRO A 266 -27.65 -32.72 -1.22
CA PRO A 266 -27.29 -32.55 -2.64
C PRO A 266 -28.01 -31.39 -3.35
N LEU A 267 -28.96 -30.72 -2.68
CA LEU A 267 -29.72 -29.59 -3.23
C LEU A 267 -29.19 -28.22 -2.80
N LEU A 268 -28.12 -28.16 -2.01
CA LEU A 268 -27.51 -26.91 -1.57
C LEU A 268 -27.11 -26.01 -2.74
N GLN A 269 -27.52 -24.75 -2.65
CA GLN A 269 -27.29 -23.67 -3.61
C GLN A 269 -26.34 -22.61 -3.04
N THR A 270 -26.53 -22.29 -1.75
CA THR A 270 -25.77 -21.32 -0.96
C THR A 270 -25.31 -21.97 0.36
N ILE A 271 -24.07 -21.67 0.78
CA ILE A 271 -23.54 -22.09 2.07
C ILE A 271 -22.72 -20.93 2.63
N HIS A 272 -23.18 -20.32 3.72
CA HIS A 272 -22.54 -19.17 4.35
C HIS A 272 -21.81 -19.60 5.62
N PHE A 273 -20.48 -19.62 5.58
CA PHE A 273 -19.65 -20.04 6.72
C PHE A 273 -18.42 -19.14 6.95
N TYR A 274 -18.38 -17.95 6.35
CA TYR A 274 -17.37 -16.92 6.60
C TYR A 274 -17.33 -16.51 8.09
N GLU A 275 -16.29 -15.76 8.49
CA GLU A 275 -16.06 -15.42 9.91
C GLU A 275 -16.08 -16.65 10.84
N ASN A 276 -15.56 -17.79 10.35
CA ASN A 276 -15.17 -18.94 11.15
C ASN A 276 -13.65 -19.13 11.04
N PRO A 277 -12.94 -19.54 12.11
CA PRO A 277 -11.50 -19.79 12.10
C PRO A 277 -11.16 -21.16 11.47
N ILE A 278 -11.64 -21.41 10.25
CA ILE A 278 -11.45 -22.67 9.54
C ILE A 278 -9.97 -22.82 9.15
N GLN A 279 -9.32 -23.85 9.71
CA GLN A 279 -7.94 -24.21 9.44
C GLN A 279 -7.86 -25.36 8.42
N PHE A 280 -8.76 -26.35 8.57
CA PHE A 280 -8.80 -27.57 7.76
C PHE A 280 -10.11 -27.73 6.99
N VAL A 281 -10.02 -28.24 5.76
CA VAL A 281 -11.16 -28.66 4.94
C VAL A 281 -10.86 -30.02 4.31
N GLY A 282 -11.77 -30.98 4.51
CA GLY A 282 -11.66 -32.30 3.91
C GLY A 282 -11.73 -32.23 2.38
N ARG A 283 -10.89 -33.02 1.71
CA ARG A 283 -10.75 -33.01 0.24
C ARG A 283 -12.06 -33.34 -0.49
N SER A 284 -12.90 -34.19 0.11
CA SER A 284 -14.21 -34.58 -0.41
C SER A 284 -15.40 -33.81 0.21
N ALA A 285 -15.15 -32.75 0.98
CA ALA A 285 -16.20 -32.01 1.68
C ALA A 285 -17.29 -31.46 0.74
N PHE A 286 -16.88 -30.91 -0.41
CA PHE A 286 -17.73 -30.21 -1.39
C PHE A 286 -18.00 -31.02 -2.67
N GLN A 287 -17.87 -32.35 -2.63
CA GLN A 287 -18.27 -33.22 -3.75
C GLN A 287 -19.79 -33.30 -3.90
N PHE A 288 -20.27 -33.53 -5.13
CA PHE A 288 -21.66 -33.80 -5.47
C PHE A 288 -22.68 -32.72 -5.04
N LEU A 289 -22.31 -31.45 -5.18
CA LEU A 289 -23.19 -30.30 -4.97
C LEU A 289 -23.57 -29.63 -6.31
N PRO A 290 -24.39 -30.28 -7.17
CA PRO A 290 -24.62 -29.84 -8.55
C PRO A 290 -25.38 -28.50 -8.70
N LYS A 291 -25.91 -27.97 -7.59
CA LYS A 291 -26.59 -26.66 -7.53
C LYS A 291 -25.77 -25.54 -6.87
N LEU A 292 -24.59 -25.83 -6.31
CA LEU A 292 -23.78 -24.82 -5.63
C LEU A 292 -23.26 -23.78 -6.63
N HIS A 293 -23.48 -22.50 -6.35
CA HIS A 293 -23.07 -21.39 -7.22
C HIS A 293 -21.79 -20.70 -6.76
N THR A 294 -21.60 -20.57 -5.45
CA THR A 294 -20.48 -19.83 -4.84
C THR A 294 -19.80 -20.71 -3.78
N LEU A 295 -18.48 -20.74 -3.79
CA LEU A 295 -17.66 -21.37 -2.75
C LEU A 295 -16.51 -20.43 -2.39
N SER A 296 -16.45 -20.02 -1.14
CA SER A 296 -15.41 -19.13 -0.61
C SER A 296 -14.74 -19.74 0.62
N LEU A 297 -13.44 -20.06 0.52
CA LEU A 297 -12.59 -20.51 1.62
C LEU A 297 -11.46 -19.49 1.80
N ASN A 298 -11.51 -18.73 2.89
CA ASN A 298 -10.50 -17.72 3.21
C ASN A 298 -9.73 -18.13 4.47
N GLY A 299 -8.39 -18.17 4.39
CA GLY A 299 -7.52 -18.39 5.56
C GLY A 299 -7.38 -19.85 6.02
N ALA A 300 -7.80 -20.83 5.22
CA ALA A 300 -7.70 -22.25 5.54
C ALA A 300 -6.27 -22.81 5.33
N THR A 301 -5.37 -22.43 6.24
CA THR A 301 -3.90 -22.60 6.13
C THR A 301 -3.38 -24.04 6.08
N GLU A 302 -4.21 -25.06 6.33
CA GLU A 302 -3.81 -26.47 6.21
C GLU A 302 -4.10 -27.07 4.82
N ILE A 303 -4.80 -26.35 3.93
CA ILE A 303 -5.15 -26.81 2.58
C ILE A 303 -3.94 -26.70 1.63
N ARG A 304 -3.19 -27.80 1.51
CA ARG A 304 -2.04 -27.91 0.58
C ARG A 304 -2.41 -28.28 -0.86
N GLU A 305 -3.51 -29.01 -1.03
CA GLU A 305 -4.02 -29.51 -2.31
C GLU A 305 -5.39 -28.88 -2.61
N PHE A 306 -5.68 -28.69 -3.90
CA PHE A 306 -6.97 -28.17 -4.36
C PHE A 306 -8.12 -29.17 -4.00
N PRO A 307 -9.28 -28.70 -3.51
CA PRO A 307 -10.40 -29.57 -3.10
C PRO A 307 -11.00 -30.33 -4.29
N ASP A 308 -11.49 -31.56 -4.05
CA ASP A 308 -12.16 -32.34 -5.09
C ASP A 308 -13.62 -31.88 -5.26
N LEU A 309 -13.88 -31.14 -6.35
CA LEU A 309 -15.18 -30.57 -6.70
C LEU A 309 -15.97 -31.46 -7.69
N LYS A 310 -15.67 -32.76 -7.76
CA LYS A 310 -16.40 -33.71 -8.61
C LYS A 310 -17.91 -33.67 -8.36
N GLY A 311 -18.67 -33.40 -9.41
CA GLY A 311 -20.14 -33.30 -9.38
C GLY A 311 -20.67 -31.91 -8.99
N THR A 312 -19.80 -30.94 -8.71
CA THR A 312 -20.14 -29.57 -8.29
C THR A 312 -20.01 -28.59 -9.47
N SER A 313 -20.63 -28.96 -10.61
CA SER A 313 -20.40 -28.36 -11.93
C SER A 313 -21.18 -27.08 -12.24
N SER A 314 -21.93 -26.54 -11.27
CA SER A 314 -22.68 -25.27 -11.44
C SER A 314 -21.98 -24.06 -10.83
N LEU A 315 -20.79 -24.24 -10.26
CA LEU A 315 -20.03 -23.18 -9.62
C LEU A 315 -19.69 -22.05 -10.60
N GLN A 316 -19.95 -20.82 -10.17
CA GLN A 316 -19.68 -19.58 -10.90
C GLN A 316 -18.59 -18.75 -10.22
N VAL A 317 -18.52 -18.79 -8.88
CA VAL A 317 -17.53 -18.06 -8.08
C VAL A 317 -16.77 -19.06 -7.21
N LEU A 318 -15.45 -19.09 -7.36
CA LEU A 318 -14.53 -19.86 -6.51
C LEU A 318 -13.46 -18.95 -5.94
N THR A 319 -13.50 -18.76 -4.62
CA THR A 319 -12.50 -18.03 -3.84
C THR A 319 -11.79 -19.01 -2.90
N LEU A 320 -10.47 -19.16 -3.02
CA LEU A 320 -9.63 -19.97 -2.14
C LEU A 320 -8.37 -19.17 -1.73
N THR A 321 -8.50 -18.20 -0.83
CA THR A 321 -7.38 -17.32 -0.46
C THR A 321 -6.62 -17.79 0.78
N ARG A 322 -5.33 -17.49 0.85
CA ARG A 322 -4.47 -17.73 2.04
C ARG A 322 -4.44 -19.20 2.52
N ALA A 323 -4.66 -20.14 1.61
CA ALA A 323 -4.70 -21.58 1.88
C ALA A 323 -3.30 -22.24 1.86
N GLY A 324 -2.38 -21.71 1.04
CA GLY A 324 -1.06 -22.30 0.81
C GLY A 324 -1.00 -23.30 -0.34
N LEU A 325 -1.98 -23.22 -1.27
CA LEU A 325 -2.05 -24.07 -2.47
C LEU A 325 -0.77 -23.94 -3.31
N THR A 326 -0.23 -25.07 -3.75
CA THR A 326 1.04 -25.13 -4.54
C THR A 326 0.81 -25.23 -6.05
N GLY A 327 -0.37 -25.64 -6.49
CA GLY A 327 -0.72 -25.82 -7.89
C GLY A 327 -2.21 -26.08 -8.09
N LEU A 328 -2.64 -26.10 -9.35
CA LEU A 328 -4.03 -26.30 -9.77
C LEU A 328 -4.18 -27.60 -10.58
N PRO A 329 -5.34 -28.28 -10.50
CA PRO A 329 -5.60 -29.47 -11.30
C PRO A 329 -5.75 -29.10 -12.78
N TYR A 330 -5.18 -29.94 -13.66
CA TYR A 330 -5.18 -29.71 -15.12
C TYR A 330 -6.59 -29.83 -15.75
N ASP A 331 -7.52 -30.48 -15.06
CA ASP A 331 -8.92 -30.67 -15.45
C ASP A 331 -9.90 -29.70 -14.77
N LEU A 332 -9.40 -28.65 -14.09
CA LEU A 332 -10.20 -27.63 -13.40
C LEU A 332 -11.38 -27.12 -14.24
N CYS A 333 -11.13 -26.76 -15.50
CA CYS A 333 -12.14 -26.24 -16.41
C CYS A 333 -13.10 -27.30 -16.99
N HIS A 334 -12.74 -28.58 -16.93
CA HIS A 334 -13.68 -29.68 -17.21
C HIS A 334 -14.61 -29.92 -16.01
N LEU A 335 -14.12 -29.72 -14.78
CA LEU A 335 -14.93 -29.82 -13.56
C LEU A 335 -15.88 -28.60 -13.40
N LEU A 336 -15.40 -27.40 -13.70
CA LEU A 336 -16.08 -26.12 -13.47
C LEU A 336 -16.32 -25.30 -14.77
N PRO A 337 -17.07 -25.80 -15.76
CA PRO A 337 -17.22 -25.14 -17.07
C PRO A 337 -18.04 -23.84 -17.02
N LYS A 338 -18.74 -23.56 -15.91
CA LYS A 338 -19.54 -22.33 -15.72
C LYS A 338 -18.82 -21.23 -14.91
N LEU A 339 -17.55 -21.45 -14.55
CA LEU A 339 -16.80 -20.53 -13.70
C LEU A 339 -16.67 -19.14 -14.35
N ARG A 340 -16.96 -18.10 -13.56
CA ARG A 340 -16.90 -16.67 -13.94
C ARG A 340 -15.82 -15.93 -13.17
N VAL A 341 -15.69 -16.20 -11.88
CA VAL A 341 -14.71 -15.58 -10.98
C VAL A 341 -13.86 -16.67 -10.35
N LEU A 342 -12.53 -16.52 -10.47
CA LEU A 342 -11.53 -17.37 -9.84
C LEU A 342 -10.57 -16.51 -9.03
N GLU A 343 -10.65 -16.60 -7.71
CA GLU A 343 -9.80 -15.86 -6.78
C GLU A 343 -8.95 -16.83 -5.96
N LEU A 344 -7.64 -16.76 -6.15
CA LEU A 344 -6.64 -17.66 -5.58
C LEU A 344 -5.46 -16.86 -4.98
N SER A 345 -5.74 -15.63 -4.54
CA SER A 345 -4.73 -14.71 -4.02
C SER A 345 -4.06 -15.20 -2.73
N HIS A 346 -2.81 -14.76 -2.52
CA HIS A 346 -2.00 -15.11 -1.35
C HIS A 346 -1.80 -16.63 -1.12
N ASN A 347 -1.58 -17.39 -2.20
CA ASN A 347 -1.22 -18.81 -2.14
C ASN A 347 0.28 -19.02 -2.48
N ALA A 348 0.67 -20.26 -2.79
CA ALA A 348 2.04 -20.63 -3.13
C ALA A 348 2.12 -21.25 -4.55
N ILE A 349 1.20 -20.91 -5.45
CA ILE A 349 1.10 -21.50 -6.80
C ILE A 349 2.34 -21.15 -7.61
N GLU A 350 3.01 -22.15 -8.19
CA GLU A 350 4.27 -21.97 -8.94
C GLU A 350 4.08 -22.01 -10.47
N GLU A 351 3.06 -22.73 -10.96
CA GLU A 351 2.77 -22.93 -12.39
C GLU A 351 1.26 -22.78 -12.68
N LEU A 352 0.91 -22.20 -13.84
CA LEU A 352 -0.47 -22.13 -14.32
C LEU A 352 -0.74 -23.16 -15.45
N PRO A 353 -1.76 -24.03 -15.31
CA PRO A 353 -2.19 -24.95 -16.35
C PRO A 353 -2.94 -24.24 -17.49
N SER A 354 -3.40 -25.01 -18.48
CA SER A 354 -4.31 -24.47 -19.48
C SER A 354 -5.73 -24.31 -18.93
N PHE A 355 -6.34 -23.13 -19.11
CA PHE A 355 -7.75 -22.88 -18.76
C PHE A 355 -8.71 -23.17 -19.93
N TYR A 356 -8.33 -24.10 -20.81
CA TYR A 356 -9.16 -24.56 -21.92
C TYR A 356 -10.51 -25.08 -21.39
N HIS A 357 -11.61 -24.68 -22.03
CA HIS A 357 -13.01 -24.83 -21.60
C HIS A 357 -13.57 -23.85 -20.55
N CYS A 358 -12.77 -23.03 -19.84
CA CYS A 358 -13.30 -21.97 -18.96
C CYS A 358 -13.78 -20.72 -19.74
N ALA A 359 -14.56 -20.89 -20.82
CA ALA A 359 -14.95 -19.81 -21.73
C ALA A 359 -15.84 -18.71 -21.08
N SER A 360 -16.49 -19.02 -19.94
CA SER A 360 -17.29 -18.07 -19.16
C SER A 360 -16.50 -17.23 -18.16
N LEU A 361 -15.18 -17.43 -18.03
CA LEU A 361 -14.37 -16.76 -17.02
C LEU A 361 -14.18 -15.27 -17.36
N GLN A 362 -14.49 -14.42 -16.39
CA GLN A 362 -14.51 -12.95 -16.48
C GLN A 362 -13.44 -12.31 -15.61
N GLU A 363 -13.22 -12.84 -14.42
CA GLU A 363 -12.27 -12.29 -13.45
C GLU A 363 -11.36 -13.39 -12.90
N MET A 364 -10.05 -13.13 -12.89
CA MET A 364 -9.04 -14.03 -12.35
C MET A 364 -8.06 -13.23 -11.47
N ASP A 365 -8.04 -13.52 -10.17
CA ASP A 365 -7.04 -13.00 -9.23
C ASP A 365 -6.10 -14.14 -8.80
N LEU A 366 -4.83 -13.99 -9.18
CA LEU A 366 -3.71 -14.86 -8.87
C LEU A 366 -2.58 -14.09 -8.14
N SER A 367 -2.91 -12.93 -7.57
CA SER A 367 -1.96 -12.06 -6.88
C SER A 367 -1.28 -12.75 -5.69
N TRP A 368 -0.05 -12.31 -5.39
CA TRP A 368 0.77 -12.78 -4.26
C TRP A 368 0.98 -14.30 -4.22
N ASN A 369 1.15 -14.90 -5.40
CA ASN A 369 1.58 -16.29 -5.57
C ASN A 369 3.09 -16.37 -5.88
N ARG A 370 3.56 -17.51 -6.41
CA ARG A 370 4.96 -17.75 -6.78
C ARG A 370 5.13 -18.05 -8.27
N ILE A 371 4.14 -17.67 -9.08
CA ILE A 371 4.00 -18.12 -10.47
C ILE A 371 5.22 -17.67 -11.27
N ASN A 372 5.97 -18.64 -11.79
CA ASN A 372 7.15 -18.42 -12.62
C ASN A 372 6.92 -18.86 -14.08
N THR A 373 6.02 -19.84 -14.28
CA THR A 373 5.73 -20.47 -15.58
C THR A 373 4.23 -20.45 -15.83
N VAL A 374 3.84 -20.02 -17.03
CA VAL A 374 2.46 -20.00 -17.51
C VAL A 374 2.41 -20.82 -18.79
N HIS A 375 1.47 -21.76 -18.90
CA HIS A 375 1.30 -22.54 -20.12
C HIS A 375 1.04 -21.60 -21.33
N PRO A 376 1.66 -21.83 -22.52
CA PRO A 376 1.52 -20.90 -23.66
C PRO A 376 0.07 -20.63 -24.07
N ASP A 377 -0.77 -21.67 -24.04
CA ASP A 377 -2.20 -21.59 -24.37
C ASP A 377 -3.09 -21.35 -23.14
N ALA A 378 -2.55 -20.89 -22.00
CA ALA A 378 -3.29 -20.74 -20.74
C ALA A 378 -4.56 -19.90 -20.89
N PHE A 379 -4.45 -18.76 -21.57
CA PHE A 379 -5.53 -17.79 -21.72
C PHE A 379 -6.24 -17.87 -23.08
N SER A 380 -5.82 -18.79 -23.96
CA SER A 380 -6.21 -18.85 -25.38
C SER A 380 -7.72 -18.90 -25.64
N SER A 381 -8.50 -19.52 -24.75
CA SER A 381 -9.96 -19.65 -24.86
C SER A 381 -10.76 -18.66 -24.01
N LEU A 382 -10.10 -17.75 -23.28
CA LEU A 382 -10.73 -16.89 -22.27
C LEU A 382 -11.30 -15.59 -22.87
N GLN A 383 -12.12 -15.71 -23.91
CA GLN A 383 -12.71 -14.57 -24.66
C GLN A 383 -13.60 -13.65 -23.80
N SER A 384 -14.05 -14.13 -22.65
CA SER A 384 -14.88 -13.38 -21.69
C SER A 384 -14.06 -12.67 -20.60
N LEU A 385 -12.72 -12.80 -20.59
CA LEU A 385 -11.89 -12.31 -19.48
C LEU A 385 -11.75 -10.78 -19.54
N ILE A 386 -12.17 -10.12 -18.46
CA ILE A 386 -12.26 -8.66 -18.30
C ILE A 386 -11.18 -8.16 -17.34
N LYS A 387 -10.90 -8.91 -16.26
CA LYS A 387 -9.91 -8.57 -15.23
C LYS A 387 -8.92 -9.72 -15.01
N LEU A 388 -7.63 -9.40 -14.97
CA LEU A 388 -6.55 -10.33 -14.61
C LEU A 388 -5.57 -9.66 -13.63
N ASP A 389 -5.44 -10.22 -12.43
CA ASP A 389 -4.44 -9.81 -11.44
C ASP A 389 -3.38 -10.91 -11.26
N LEU A 390 -2.12 -10.55 -11.53
CA LEU A 390 -0.92 -11.37 -11.37
C LEU A 390 0.15 -10.64 -10.52
N THR A 391 -0.27 -9.63 -9.74
CA THR A 391 0.59 -8.83 -8.85
C THR A 391 1.43 -9.70 -7.91
N GLY A 392 2.67 -9.32 -7.65
CA GLY A 392 3.52 -9.98 -6.64
C GLY A 392 3.96 -11.41 -6.99
N ASN A 393 3.95 -11.79 -8.28
CA ASN A 393 4.43 -13.09 -8.76
C ASN A 393 5.90 -13.04 -9.24
N ARG A 394 6.37 -14.09 -9.90
CA ARG A 394 7.75 -14.28 -10.39
C ARG A 394 7.81 -14.38 -11.93
N LEU A 395 6.88 -13.74 -12.62
CA LEU A 395 6.75 -13.82 -14.08
C LEU A 395 7.93 -13.15 -14.79
N SER A 396 8.42 -13.78 -15.85
CA SER A 396 9.43 -13.24 -16.78
C SER A 396 8.84 -12.90 -18.16
N SER A 397 7.71 -13.49 -18.51
CA SER A 397 6.92 -13.23 -19.72
C SER A 397 5.45 -13.57 -19.47
N LEU A 398 4.55 -12.99 -20.27
CA LEU A 398 3.11 -13.25 -20.24
C LEU A 398 2.67 -13.71 -21.65
N PRO A 399 1.95 -14.84 -21.80
CA PRO A 399 1.33 -15.20 -23.08
C PRO A 399 0.15 -14.26 -23.35
N LEU A 400 0.15 -13.63 -24.53
CA LEU A 400 -0.83 -12.59 -24.92
C LEU A 400 -2.07 -13.17 -25.64
N THR A 401 -1.98 -14.42 -26.09
CA THR A 401 -3.03 -15.13 -26.84
C THR A 401 -4.31 -15.26 -26.00
N GLY A 402 -5.37 -14.59 -26.44
CA GLY A 402 -6.69 -14.60 -25.78
C GLY A 402 -6.94 -13.45 -24.79
N LEU A 403 -5.94 -12.58 -24.52
CA LEU A 403 -6.08 -11.47 -23.56
C LEU A 403 -6.67 -10.17 -24.15
N THR A 404 -7.13 -10.20 -25.40
CA THR A 404 -7.62 -9.00 -26.13
C THR A 404 -8.90 -8.37 -25.55
N SER A 405 -9.64 -9.10 -24.73
CA SER A 405 -10.86 -8.64 -24.05
C SER A 405 -10.61 -7.91 -22.72
N LEU A 406 -9.37 -7.93 -22.21
CA LEU A 406 -9.05 -7.32 -20.91
C LEU A 406 -9.32 -5.82 -20.89
N THR A 407 -9.89 -5.37 -19.78
CA THR A 407 -10.05 -3.96 -19.40
C THR A 407 -9.17 -3.59 -18.21
N HIS A 408 -8.86 -4.56 -17.34
CA HIS A 408 -8.01 -4.40 -16.17
C HIS A 408 -6.91 -5.47 -16.17
N LEU A 409 -5.65 -5.06 -16.07
CA LEU A 409 -4.49 -5.96 -16.01
C LEU A 409 -3.50 -5.50 -14.95
N LYS A 410 -3.19 -6.35 -13.97
CA LYS A 410 -2.23 -6.03 -12.90
C LYS A 410 -1.06 -6.99 -12.89
N LEU A 411 0.14 -6.42 -13.01
CA LEU A 411 1.43 -7.11 -13.17
C LEU A 411 2.50 -6.57 -12.20
N LYS A 412 2.14 -5.63 -11.32
CA LYS A 412 3.04 -4.96 -10.37
C LYS A 412 3.84 -5.97 -9.54
N GLY A 413 5.11 -5.67 -9.27
CA GLY A 413 6.00 -6.54 -8.47
C GLY A 413 6.66 -7.71 -9.20
N ASN A 414 6.24 -8.04 -10.44
CA ASN A 414 6.93 -9.03 -11.27
C ASN A 414 8.27 -8.48 -11.81
N LYS A 415 9.31 -8.37 -10.96
CA LYS A 415 10.59 -7.71 -11.31
C LYS A 415 11.28 -8.30 -12.57
N ALA A 416 11.10 -9.59 -12.89
CA ALA A 416 11.69 -10.16 -14.11
C ALA A 416 10.96 -9.76 -15.42
N LEU A 417 9.71 -9.29 -15.34
CA LEU A 417 8.87 -8.88 -16.47
C LEU A 417 9.25 -7.47 -16.97
N SER A 418 10.44 -7.38 -17.55
CA SER A 418 11.11 -6.13 -17.97
C SER A 418 10.78 -5.68 -19.41
N ARG A 419 10.17 -6.53 -20.23
CA ARG A 419 9.85 -6.20 -21.63
C ARG A 419 8.62 -5.29 -21.70
N SER A 420 8.64 -4.34 -22.63
CA SER A 420 7.46 -3.52 -22.94
C SER A 420 6.44 -4.29 -23.79
N PHE A 421 5.18 -3.93 -23.63
CA PHE A 421 4.05 -4.39 -24.43
C PHE A 421 3.71 -3.36 -25.52
N ARG A 422 2.81 -3.71 -26.43
CA ARG A 422 2.29 -2.81 -27.46
C ARG A 422 0.83 -2.47 -27.18
N GLU A 423 0.38 -1.34 -27.70
CA GLU A 423 -1.04 -0.93 -27.64
C GLU A 423 -1.94 -1.96 -28.35
N GLU A 424 -1.47 -2.56 -29.45
CA GLU A 424 -2.15 -3.64 -30.18
C GLU A 424 -2.32 -4.94 -29.38
N ASP A 425 -1.53 -5.17 -28.33
CA ASP A 425 -1.66 -6.37 -27.48
C ASP A 425 -2.91 -6.31 -26.58
N PHE A 426 -3.36 -5.10 -26.21
CA PHE A 426 -4.43 -4.87 -25.24
C PHE A 426 -5.41 -3.76 -25.70
N PRO A 427 -6.18 -3.97 -26.79
CA PRO A 427 -6.96 -2.91 -27.44
C PRO A 427 -8.15 -2.36 -26.62
N ASN A 428 -8.59 -3.08 -25.57
CA ASN A 428 -9.73 -2.70 -24.72
C ASN A 428 -9.32 -2.24 -23.31
N ILE A 429 -8.01 -2.12 -23.05
CA ILE A 429 -7.50 -1.83 -21.71
C ILE A 429 -7.92 -0.43 -21.23
N ARG A 430 -8.24 -0.33 -19.94
CA ARG A 430 -8.57 0.93 -19.26
C ARG A 430 -7.66 1.19 -18.08
N VAL A 431 -7.40 0.16 -17.27
CA VAL A 431 -6.54 0.23 -16.08
C VAL A 431 -5.45 -0.83 -16.20
N ILE A 432 -4.20 -0.41 -16.01
CA ILE A 432 -3.06 -1.32 -16.12
C ILE A 432 -1.98 -0.98 -15.08
N GLU A 433 -1.64 -1.95 -14.24
CA GLU A 433 -0.56 -1.82 -13.25
C GLU A 433 0.67 -2.59 -13.73
N MET A 434 1.72 -1.89 -14.12
CA MET A 434 2.98 -2.46 -14.56
C MET A 434 3.96 -2.61 -13.39
N PRO A 435 4.91 -3.56 -13.44
CA PRO A 435 6.02 -3.58 -12.49
C PRO A 435 6.91 -2.33 -12.60
N TYR A 436 6.89 -1.60 -13.73
CA TYR A 436 7.72 -0.42 -13.94
C TYR A 436 7.09 0.67 -14.81
N ALA A 437 7.52 1.92 -14.58
CA ALA A 437 6.95 3.09 -15.25
C ALA A 437 7.23 3.16 -16.75
N TYR A 438 8.39 2.67 -17.21
CA TYR A 438 8.73 2.71 -18.64
C TYR A 438 7.81 1.84 -19.53
N GLN A 439 7.11 0.85 -18.95
CA GLN A 439 6.09 0.07 -19.66
C GLN A 439 4.80 0.90 -19.88
N CYS A 440 4.57 1.94 -19.06
CA CYS A 440 3.45 2.87 -19.22
C CYS A 440 3.63 3.91 -20.33
N CYS A 441 4.85 4.10 -20.85
CA CYS A 441 5.15 5.04 -21.92
C CYS A 441 4.31 4.79 -23.19
N VAL A 442 4.02 3.52 -23.49
CA VAL A 442 3.29 3.10 -24.70
C VAL A 442 1.82 3.52 -24.66
N PHE A 443 1.21 3.59 -23.47
CA PHE A 443 -0.22 3.85 -23.29
C PHE A 443 -0.55 5.36 -23.15
N GLY A 444 0.33 6.25 -23.61
CA GLY A 444 0.08 7.69 -23.69
C GLY A 444 0.14 8.46 -22.37
N ALA A 445 0.52 7.82 -21.25
CA ALA A 445 0.59 8.43 -19.91
C ALA A 445 1.46 9.72 -19.86
N CYS A 446 2.44 9.86 -20.75
CA CYS A 446 3.31 11.03 -20.85
C CYS A 446 2.61 12.34 -21.20
N ASN A 447 1.50 12.29 -21.95
CA ASN A 447 0.79 13.52 -22.32
C ASN A 447 0.18 14.19 -21.09
N SER A 448 -0.25 13.41 -20.08
CA SER A 448 -0.85 13.95 -18.86
C SER A 448 0.13 14.80 -18.03
N TYR A 449 1.43 14.47 -18.04
CA TYR A 449 2.46 15.26 -17.33
C TYR A 449 2.67 16.62 -17.99
N LYS A 450 2.79 16.67 -19.32
CA LYS A 450 2.87 17.94 -20.09
C LYS A 450 1.60 18.77 -19.97
N THR A 451 0.42 18.15 -19.92
CA THR A 451 -0.85 18.87 -19.73
C THR A 451 -0.99 19.42 -18.31
N ALA A 452 -0.57 18.68 -17.28
CA ALA A 452 -0.58 19.18 -15.90
C ALA A 452 0.30 20.44 -15.75
N SER A 453 1.51 20.45 -16.31
CA SER A 453 2.39 21.63 -16.31
C SER A 453 1.84 22.83 -17.08
N GLN A 454 0.84 22.65 -17.96
CA GLN A 454 0.15 23.75 -18.64
C GLN A 454 -1.06 24.27 -17.85
N TRP A 455 -1.65 23.47 -16.95
CA TRP A 455 -2.77 23.89 -16.10
C TRP A 455 -2.29 24.75 -14.92
N GLU A 456 -1.06 24.56 -14.45
CA GLU A 456 -0.44 25.40 -13.42
C GLU A 456 -0.11 26.83 -13.89
N GLU A 457 0.02 27.10 -15.21
CA GLU A 457 0.19 28.46 -15.75
C GLU A 457 -1.14 29.18 -16.09
N GLN A 458 -2.30 28.52 -15.98
CA GLN A 458 -3.62 29.14 -16.25
C GLN A 458 -4.58 29.22 -15.04
N MET A 459 -4.24 28.63 -13.89
CA MET A 459 -4.97 28.79 -12.62
C MET A 459 -4.53 30.04 -11.83
N GLY A 460 -4.24 31.14 -12.51
CA GLY A 460 -3.81 32.41 -11.90
C GLY A 460 -4.92 33.45 -11.71
N SER A 461 -6.08 33.29 -12.33
CA SER A 461 -7.14 34.30 -12.32
C SER A 461 -8.52 33.78 -12.76
N GLU A 462 -9.21 32.97 -11.95
CA GLU A 462 -10.69 32.87 -11.98
C GLU A 462 -11.30 32.16 -10.75
N GLU A 463 -10.65 32.23 -9.59
CA GLU A 463 -11.15 31.57 -8.36
C GLU A 463 -11.82 32.57 -7.39
N GLU A 464 -13.00 33.09 -7.76
CA GLU A 464 -13.90 33.72 -6.76
C GLU A 464 -15.42 33.67 -7.06
N ASP A 465 -15.90 33.27 -8.26
CA ASP A 465 -17.32 33.49 -8.65
C ASP A 465 -18.15 32.25 -9.06
N LEU A 466 -17.62 31.03 -8.98
CA LEU A 466 -18.37 29.80 -9.36
C LEU A 466 -18.96 28.98 -8.19
N GLN A 467 -18.72 29.37 -6.93
CA GLN A 467 -19.25 28.70 -5.73
C GLN A 467 -20.70 29.11 -5.36
N LYS A 468 -21.50 29.64 -6.31
CA LYS A 468 -22.84 30.20 -6.04
C LYS A 468 -23.98 29.76 -6.97
N LYS A 469 -23.77 28.77 -7.85
CA LYS A 469 -24.79 28.38 -8.86
C LYS A 469 -25.19 26.90 -8.93
N ALA A 470 -25.03 26.17 -7.84
CA ALA A 470 -25.50 24.78 -7.68
C ALA A 470 -26.57 24.63 -6.58
N LEU A 471 -27.42 25.65 -6.38
CA LEU A 471 -28.45 25.66 -5.34
C LEU A 471 -29.80 26.18 -5.86
N SER A 472 -30.37 25.46 -6.83
CA SER A 472 -31.82 25.39 -7.10
C SER A 472 -32.12 24.45 -8.27
N LEU A 473 -32.64 23.26 -7.98
CA LEU A 473 -33.67 22.50 -8.71
C LEU A 473 -33.72 21.05 -8.17
N PHE A 474 -34.73 20.77 -7.36
CA PHE A 474 -35.11 19.44 -6.84
C PHE A 474 -36.40 18.99 -7.56
N PRO A 475 -36.67 17.68 -7.75
CA PRO A 475 -37.18 16.86 -6.64
C PRO A 475 -36.67 15.41 -6.55
N ILE A 476 -36.93 14.84 -5.36
CA ILE A 476 -36.67 13.46 -4.95
C ILE A 476 -37.65 12.49 -5.63
N HIS A 477 -37.20 11.28 -5.94
CA HIS A 477 -38.00 10.05 -5.82
C HIS A 477 -37.16 8.98 -5.11
N SER A 478 -37.81 8.18 -4.28
CA SER A 478 -37.20 7.15 -3.44
C SER A 478 -38.10 5.91 -3.46
N ASP A 479 -37.60 4.82 -4.04
CA ASP A 479 -38.16 3.48 -3.86
C ASP A 479 -37.03 2.57 -3.36
N ASN A 480 -37.31 1.83 -2.29
CA ASN A 480 -36.33 0.98 -1.63
C ASN A 480 -36.34 -0.43 -2.23
N ASN A 481 -35.16 -0.92 -2.63
CA ASN A 481 -34.88 -2.35 -2.65
C ASN A 481 -33.42 -2.55 -2.22
N TYR A 482 -33.19 -3.23 -1.11
CA TYR A 482 -31.84 -3.44 -0.57
C TYR A 482 -31.17 -4.62 -1.31
N ASP A 483 -30.13 -4.33 -2.09
CA ASP A 483 -29.23 -5.31 -2.66
C ASP A 483 -27.78 -4.82 -2.48
N LEU A 484 -27.16 -5.24 -1.38
CA LEU A 484 -25.87 -4.75 -0.88
C LEU A 484 -24.70 -5.47 -1.57
N ASP A 485 -24.59 -5.32 -2.90
CA ASP A 485 -23.42 -5.75 -3.67
C ASP A 485 -23.23 -4.99 -5.02
N LEU A 486 -23.98 -3.90 -5.26
CA LEU A 486 -23.93 -3.18 -6.56
C LEU A 486 -23.58 -1.67 -6.48
N GLU A 487 -23.60 -1.03 -5.31
CA GLU A 487 -23.32 0.42 -5.20
C GLU A 487 -21.83 0.80 -5.28
N GLU A 488 -20.89 -0.11 -4.96
CA GLU A 488 -19.46 0.11 -5.25
C GLU A 488 -19.17 0.08 -6.77
N PHE A 489 -20.06 -0.56 -7.55
CA PHE A 489 -19.94 -0.64 -9.01
C PHE A 489 -20.53 0.58 -9.75
N GLN A 490 -21.47 1.30 -9.12
CA GLN A 490 -22.16 2.44 -9.74
C GLN A 490 -21.33 3.73 -9.68
N LEU A 491 -20.56 3.95 -8.61
CA LEU A 491 -19.63 5.08 -8.47
C LEU A 491 -18.50 5.05 -9.52
N ALA A 492 -18.16 3.89 -10.08
CA ALA A 492 -17.22 3.75 -11.18
C ALA A 492 -17.83 4.02 -12.58
N ILE A 493 -19.15 4.26 -12.68
CA ILE A 493 -19.87 4.40 -13.95
C ILE A 493 -20.32 5.84 -14.21
N GLU A 494 -20.50 6.70 -13.21
CA GLU A 494 -20.83 8.13 -13.45
C GLU A 494 -19.62 9.05 -13.78
N GLU A 495 -18.38 8.56 -13.73
CA GLU A 495 -17.23 9.19 -14.40
C GLU A 495 -17.14 8.84 -15.91
N SER A 496 -18.07 8.04 -16.47
CA SER A 496 -18.01 7.57 -17.87
C SER A 496 -18.32 8.62 -18.96
N LYS A 497 -18.21 9.92 -18.64
CA LYS A 497 -18.14 11.00 -19.63
C LYS A 497 -16.92 11.88 -19.36
N VAL A 498 -15.97 11.79 -20.29
CA VAL A 498 -14.69 12.54 -20.39
C VAL A 498 -13.49 11.93 -19.65
N GLN A 499 -13.21 10.63 -19.89
CA GLN A 499 -11.84 10.12 -19.78
C GLN A 499 -11.55 9.06 -20.87
N THR A 500 -10.95 9.47 -21.99
CA THR A 500 -10.49 8.57 -23.08
C THR A 500 -9.02 8.16 -22.93
N SER A 501 -8.46 8.26 -21.73
CA SER A 501 -7.06 7.97 -21.43
C SER A 501 -6.92 6.69 -20.61
N ILE A 502 -6.01 5.81 -21.03
CA ILE A 502 -5.66 4.59 -20.29
C ILE A 502 -4.94 4.99 -18.99
N GLN A 503 -5.41 4.49 -17.86
CA GLN A 503 -4.76 4.68 -16.56
C GLN A 503 -3.67 3.61 -16.38
N CYS A 504 -2.41 3.99 -16.64
CA CYS A 504 -1.25 3.14 -16.39
C CYS A 504 -0.48 3.60 -15.15
N THR A 505 -0.14 2.67 -14.26
CA THR A 505 0.71 2.94 -13.08
C THR A 505 1.88 1.95 -13.00
N PRO A 506 3.04 2.33 -12.43
CA PRO A 506 3.40 3.68 -11.98
C PRO A 506 3.57 4.65 -13.16
N ILE A 507 3.23 5.92 -12.95
CA ILE A 507 3.20 6.94 -14.00
C ILE A 507 4.66 7.35 -14.35
N PRO A 508 5.03 7.50 -15.64
CA PRO A 508 6.32 8.07 -16.03
C PRO A 508 6.46 9.52 -15.56
N GLY A 509 7.66 9.90 -15.09
CA GLY A 509 7.95 11.25 -14.61
C GLY A 509 9.41 11.63 -14.90
N PRO A 510 9.88 12.83 -14.49
CA PRO A 510 11.24 13.29 -14.80
C PRO A 510 12.32 12.31 -14.36
N PHE A 511 12.16 11.69 -13.19
CA PHE A 511 13.10 10.68 -12.70
C PHE A 511 12.97 9.32 -13.39
N LYS A 512 11.84 8.99 -14.02
CA LYS A 512 11.62 7.75 -14.79
C LYS A 512 11.10 8.09 -16.20
N PRO A 513 11.94 8.67 -17.08
CA PRO A 513 11.52 9.22 -18.37
C PRO A 513 11.35 8.14 -19.45
N CYS A 514 10.66 8.48 -20.54
CA CYS A 514 10.38 7.56 -21.64
C CYS A 514 11.36 7.70 -22.81
N ASP A 515 11.52 8.90 -23.36
CA ASP A 515 12.28 9.11 -24.60
C ASP A 515 13.79 9.15 -24.33
N ASN A 516 14.21 9.93 -23.34
CA ASN A 516 15.59 10.31 -23.10
C ASN A 516 15.92 10.24 -21.61
N LEU A 517 17.13 9.83 -21.23
CA LEU A 517 17.57 9.91 -19.84
C LEU A 517 17.73 11.39 -19.42
N PHE A 518 18.27 12.21 -20.32
CA PHE A 518 18.38 13.67 -20.17
C PHE A 518 17.52 14.42 -21.19
N ASP A 519 16.47 15.08 -20.71
CA ASP A 519 15.48 15.77 -21.55
C ASP A 519 16.03 17.07 -22.18
N SER A 520 17.02 17.70 -21.53
CA SER A 520 17.59 18.99 -21.95
C SER A 520 19.00 18.86 -22.54
N TRP A 521 19.19 19.45 -23.72
CA TRP A 521 20.52 19.62 -24.35
C TRP A 521 21.49 20.42 -23.47
N VAL A 522 21.00 21.31 -22.60
CA VAL A 522 21.85 22.05 -21.65
C VAL A 522 22.40 21.12 -20.57
N VAL A 523 21.56 20.23 -20.03
CA VAL A 523 21.99 19.21 -19.05
C VAL A 523 22.95 18.23 -19.70
N ARG A 524 22.70 17.80 -20.95
CA ARG A 524 23.63 16.97 -21.74
C ARG A 524 24.99 17.65 -21.88
N LEU A 525 25.06 18.82 -22.52
CA LEU A 525 26.33 19.53 -22.74
C LEU A 525 27.06 19.83 -21.41
N GLY A 526 26.32 20.17 -20.36
CA GLY A 526 26.83 20.32 -19.00
C GLY A 526 27.48 19.04 -18.47
N MET A 527 26.77 17.91 -18.49
CA MET A 527 27.27 16.61 -18.02
C MET A 527 28.50 16.12 -18.78
N TRP A 528 28.52 16.29 -20.11
CA TRP A 528 29.66 15.93 -20.95
C TRP A 528 30.89 16.80 -20.62
N LEU A 529 30.71 18.12 -20.47
CA LEU A 529 31.77 19.04 -20.06
C LEU A 529 32.28 18.74 -18.65
N ILE A 530 31.36 18.47 -17.71
CA ILE A 530 31.67 18.13 -16.32
C ILE A 530 32.49 16.84 -16.23
N SER A 531 32.08 15.79 -16.93
CA SER A 531 32.83 14.53 -16.98
C SER A 531 34.22 14.74 -17.59
N LEU A 532 34.33 15.42 -18.74
CA LEU A 532 35.60 15.67 -19.42
C LEU A 532 36.58 16.49 -18.55
N VAL A 533 36.12 17.61 -17.99
CA VAL A 533 36.96 18.50 -17.16
C VAL A 533 37.35 17.82 -15.85
N SER A 534 36.42 17.09 -15.20
CA SER A 534 36.74 16.34 -14.00
C SER A 534 37.77 15.24 -14.27
N LEU A 535 37.58 14.43 -15.34
CA LEU A 535 38.49 13.34 -15.68
C LEU A 535 39.89 13.84 -16.03
N MET A 536 40.01 14.83 -16.92
CA MET A 536 41.30 15.38 -17.32
C MET A 536 41.98 16.17 -16.19
N GLY A 537 41.23 17.06 -15.53
CA GLY A 537 41.75 17.95 -14.49
C GLY A 537 42.22 17.20 -13.26
N ASN A 538 41.42 16.25 -12.75
CA ASN A 538 41.81 15.46 -11.58
C ASN A 538 42.89 14.41 -11.92
N SER A 539 42.89 13.81 -13.12
CA SER A 539 43.99 12.93 -13.52
C SER A 539 45.33 13.67 -13.58
N LEU A 540 45.35 14.88 -14.17
CA LEU A 540 46.54 15.73 -14.18
C LEU A 540 46.98 16.13 -12.76
N LEU A 541 46.02 16.47 -11.89
CA LEU A 541 46.31 16.82 -10.51
C LEU A 541 46.91 15.65 -9.72
N LEU A 542 46.33 14.45 -9.83
CA LEU A 542 46.86 13.22 -9.23
C LEU A 542 48.28 12.91 -9.70
N ILE A 543 48.53 12.98 -11.01
CA ILE A 543 49.87 12.76 -11.58
C ILE A 543 50.85 13.80 -11.04
N THR A 544 50.49 15.09 -11.03
CA THR A 544 51.40 16.14 -10.53
C THR A 544 51.66 16.08 -9.02
N VAL A 545 50.68 15.69 -8.21
CA VAL A 545 50.83 15.55 -6.76
C VAL A 545 51.64 14.31 -6.37
N PHE A 546 51.41 13.16 -7.02
CA PHE A 546 52.01 11.88 -6.60
C PHE A 546 53.24 11.44 -7.42
N ALA A 547 53.43 11.93 -8.64
CA ALA A 547 54.62 11.63 -9.45
C ALA A 547 55.71 12.72 -9.39
N SER A 548 55.40 13.92 -8.89
CA SER A 548 56.42 14.96 -8.68
C SER A 548 57.49 14.49 -7.69
N PRO A 549 58.78 14.79 -7.92
CA PRO A 549 59.86 14.51 -6.96
C PRO A 549 59.84 15.44 -5.72
N SER A 550 58.87 16.35 -5.59
CA SER A 550 58.77 17.26 -4.45
C SER A 550 58.34 16.56 -3.16
N TYR A 551 58.60 17.21 -2.02
CA TYR A 551 58.16 16.72 -0.72
C TYR A 551 56.62 16.73 -0.62
N LEU A 552 56.04 15.55 -0.39
CA LEU A 552 54.60 15.37 -0.23
C LEU A 552 54.14 15.87 1.16
N SER A 553 53.80 17.16 1.24
CA SER A 553 53.23 17.75 2.45
C SER A 553 51.84 17.16 2.78
N PRO A 554 51.38 17.22 4.05
CA PRO A 554 50.05 16.73 4.41
C PRO A 554 48.90 17.42 3.64
N VAL A 555 49.08 18.70 3.27
CA VAL A 555 48.10 19.45 2.47
C VAL A 555 48.12 18.97 1.01
N LYS A 556 49.29 18.74 0.39
CA LYS A 556 49.39 18.14 -0.95
C LYS A 556 48.72 16.76 -0.98
N PHE A 557 48.93 15.94 0.05
CA PHE A 557 48.28 14.63 0.17
C PHE A 557 46.75 14.71 0.21
N ILE A 558 46.17 15.58 1.05
CA ILE A 558 44.71 15.75 1.14
C ILE A 558 44.11 16.26 -0.18
N ILE A 559 44.78 17.20 -0.86
CA ILE A 559 44.33 17.67 -2.19
C ILE A 559 44.35 16.52 -3.20
N GLY A 560 45.37 15.65 -3.15
CA GLY A 560 45.42 14.42 -3.91
C GLY A 560 44.24 13.47 -3.63
N THR A 561 43.86 13.26 -2.36
CA THR A 561 42.71 12.38 -2.02
C THR A 561 41.37 12.98 -2.43
N ILE A 562 41.16 14.30 -2.28
CA ILE A 562 39.99 15.01 -2.82
C ILE A 562 39.91 14.84 -4.35
N SER A 563 41.04 14.94 -5.05
CA SER A 563 41.11 14.73 -6.50
C SER A 563 40.76 13.30 -6.91
N GLY A 564 41.17 12.30 -6.12
CA GLY A 564 40.77 10.91 -6.29
C GLY A 564 39.25 10.71 -6.20
N ALA A 565 38.60 11.33 -5.20
CA ALA A 565 37.13 11.30 -5.08
C ALA A 565 36.44 12.00 -6.26
N ASN A 566 36.90 13.20 -6.63
CA ASN A 566 36.37 13.95 -7.78
C ASN A 566 36.51 13.19 -9.11
N LEU A 567 37.61 12.43 -9.30
CA LEU A 567 37.81 11.58 -10.46
C LEU A 567 36.72 10.49 -10.56
N LEU A 568 36.34 9.88 -9.44
CA LEU A 568 35.22 8.93 -9.38
C LEU A 568 33.90 9.61 -9.76
N THR A 569 33.64 10.84 -9.30
CA THR A 569 32.47 11.62 -9.75
C THR A 569 32.49 11.85 -11.27
N GLY A 570 33.66 12.14 -11.86
CA GLY A 570 33.84 12.29 -13.30
C GLY A 570 33.58 11.01 -14.09
N LEU A 571 33.94 9.85 -13.54
CA LEU A 571 33.60 8.53 -14.10
C LEU A 571 32.08 8.27 -14.03
N CYS A 572 31.44 8.53 -12.90
CA CYS A 572 30.00 8.31 -12.72
C CYS A 572 29.17 9.15 -13.70
N THR A 573 29.43 10.46 -13.77
CA THR A 573 28.76 11.35 -14.73
C THR A 573 29.03 10.94 -16.18
N GLY A 574 30.24 10.47 -16.48
CA GLY A 574 30.60 9.90 -17.78
C GLY A 574 29.82 8.62 -18.13
N THR A 575 29.57 7.73 -17.16
CA THR A 575 28.73 6.54 -17.40
C THR A 575 27.29 6.90 -17.74
N LEU A 576 26.68 7.85 -17.01
CA LEU A 576 25.31 8.31 -17.30
C LEU A 576 25.22 9.02 -18.66
N ALA A 577 26.21 9.84 -19.02
CA ALA A 577 26.30 10.46 -20.34
C ALA A 577 26.44 9.43 -21.48
N LEU A 578 27.19 8.34 -21.26
CA LEU A 578 27.32 7.24 -22.22
C LEU A 578 26.02 6.43 -22.34
N VAL A 579 25.28 6.23 -21.25
CA VAL A 579 23.96 5.57 -21.29
C VAL A 579 22.98 6.40 -22.09
N ASP A 580 22.78 7.68 -21.74
CA ASP A 580 21.91 8.61 -22.48
C ASP A 580 22.23 8.66 -23.98
N ALA A 581 23.52 8.68 -24.35
CA ALA A 581 23.96 8.67 -25.74
C ALA A 581 23.67 7.36 -26.49
N ARG A 582 23.65 6.22 -25.80
CA ARG A 582 23.34 4.90 -26.39
C ARG A 582 21.85 4.61 -26.51
N THR A 583 21.03 5.22 -25.64
CA THR A 583 19.59 4.99 -25.55
C THR A 583 18.77 6.20 -26.01
N PHE A 584 19.39 7.12 -26.76
CA PHE A 584 18.78 8.37 -27.20
C PHE A 584 17.48 8.14 -27.99
N GLY A 585 16.36 8.68 -27.50
CA GLY A 585 15.04 8.52 -28.12
C GLY A 585 14.32 7.20 -27.82
N GLU A 586 14.98 6.22 -27.21
CA GLU A 586 14.43 4.88 -26.93
C GLU A 586 14.78 4.40 -25.50
N PHE A 587 14.83 5.32 -24.53
CA PHE A 587 15.21 4.97 -23.16
C PHE A 587 14.26 3.96 -22.51
N ALA A 588 12.94 4.07 -22.74
CA ALA A 588 11.92 3.19 -22.16
C ALA A 588 12.15 1.69 -22.42
N LEU A 589 12.74 1.32 -23.57
CA LEU A 589 13.05 -0.07 -23.92
C LEU A 589 14.21 -0.66 -23.09
N HIS A 590 15.06 0.22 -22.52
CA HIS A 590 16.34 -0.13 -21.90
C HIS A 590 16.40 0.19 -20.40
N GLY A 591 15.62 1.17 -19.92
CA GLY A 591 15.60 1.63 -18.52
C GLY A 591 15.42 0.48 -17.53
N ALA A 592 14.58 -0.49 -17.90
CA ALA A 592 14.38 -1.76 -17.21
C ALA A 592 15.65 -2.51 -16.80
N GLN A 593 16.48 -2.76 -17.81
CA GLN A 593 17.67 -3.59 -17.72
C GLN A 593 18.83 -2.77 -17.17
N TRP A 594 18.76 -1.44 -17.31
CA TRP A 594 19.66 -0.51 -16.66
C TRP A 594 19.43 -0.47 -15.15
N GLU A 595 18.22 -0.18 -14.67
CA GLU A 595 17.87 -0.10 -13.23
C GLU A 595 18.22 -1.38 -12.46
N MET A 596 17.89 -2.56 -12.99
CA MET A 596 18.27 -3.85 -12.40
C MET A 596 19.72 -4.27 -12.66
N GLY A 597 20.43 -3.57 -13.55
CA GLY A 597 21.72 -3.99 -14.05
C GLY A 597 22.87 -3.70 -13.10
N ALA A 598 23.90 -4.56 -13.12
CA ALA A 598 25.15 -4.33 -12.40
C ALA A 598 25.82 -2.99 -12.79
N GLY A 599 25.54 -2.46 -13.98
CA GLY A 599 25.96 -1.13 -14.40
C GLY A 599 25.41 -0.03 -13.48
N CYS A 600 24.10 0.00 -13.25
CA CYS A 600 23.48 1.00 -12.38
C CYS A 600 23.91 0.82 -10.92
N GLN A 601 23.97 -0.41 -10.41
CA GLN A 601 24.49 -0.69 -9.07
C GLN A 601 25.93 -0.19 -8.88
N THR A 602 26.80 -0.39 -9.89
CA THR A 602 28.19 0.10 -9.85
C THR A 602 28.26 1.62 -9.91
N THR A 603 27.50 2.27 -10.79
CA THR A 603 27.43 3.73 -10.87
C THR A 603 26.89 4.36 -9.58
N GLY A 604 25.87 3.77 -8.96
CA GLY A 604 25.33 4.21 -7.67
C GLY A 604 26.33 4.09 -6.53
N PHE A 605 26.96 2.92 -6.38
CA PHE A 605 28.03 2.67 -5.41
C PHE A 605 29.19 3.66 -5.56
N LEU A 606 29.70 3.84 -6.78
CA LEU A 606 30.80 4.77 -7.06
C LEU A 606 30.38 6.23 -6.81
N SER A 607 29.14 6.60 -7.12
CA SER A 607 28.63 7.96 -6.90
C SER A 607 28.56 8.32 -5.42
N VAL A 608 28.06 7.41 -4.57
CA VAL A 608 28.02 7.61 -3.11
C VAL A 608 29.44 7.60 -2.52
N LEU A 609 30.28 6.65 -2.93
CA LEU A 609 31.70 6.61 -2.50
C LEU A 609 32.44 7.91 -2.84
N ALA A 610 32.15 8.49 -4.01
CA ALA A 610 32.74 9.75 -4.47
C ALA A 610 32.20 10.97 -3.71
N SER A 611 30.88 11.09 -3.52
CA SER A 611 30.28 12.24 -2.80
C SER A 611 30.70 12.27 -1.34
N GLU A 612 30.51 11.15 -0.62
CA GLU A 612 30.82 11.04 0.80
C GLU A 612 32.33 11.13 1.04
N GLY A 613 33.13 10.51 0.17
CA GLY A 613 34.58 10.63 0.20
C GLY A 613 35.04 12.07 0.02
N SER A 614 34.51 12.79 -0.97
CA SER A 614 34.86 14.20 -1.22
C SER A 614 34.52 15.10 -0.03
N ILE A 615 33.33 14.95 0.56
CA ILE A 615 32.89 15.78 1.70
C ILE A 615 33.73 15.46 2.96
N LEU A 616 33.99 14.18 3.25
CA LEU A 616 34.85 13.78 4.38
C LEU A 616 36.30 14.26 4.21
N PHE A 617 36.88 14.17 3.01
CA PHE A 617 38.23 14.70 2.76
C PHE A 617 38.27 16.24 2.84
N LEU A 618 37.18 16.93 2.49
CA LEU A 618 37.06 18.38 2.68
C LEU A 618 36.99 18.76 4.17
N THR A 619 36.25 18.00 4.99
CA THR A 619 36.25 18.16 6.45
C THR A 619 37.64 17.91 7.03
N LEU A 620 38.33 16.87 6.57
CA LEU A 620 39.73 16.59 6.97
C LEU A 620 40.67 17.74 6.58
N ALA A 621 40.50 18.35 5.40
CA ALA A 621 41.28 19.53 4.98
C ALA A 621 41.08 20.71 5.94
N ALA A 622 39.82 21.04 6.27
CA ALA A 622 39.48 22.15 7.16
C ALA A 622 40.02 21.94 8.59
N VAL A 623 39.85 20.73 9.14
CA VAL A 623 40.39 20.33 10.45
C VAL A 623 41.93 20.39 10.44
N GLN A 624 42.59 19.80 9.43
CA GLN A 624 44.05 19.78 9.31
C GLN A 624 44.64 21.20 9.23
N CYS A 625 44.00 22.11 8.49
CA CYS A 625 44.41 23.52 8.47
C CYS A 625 44.28 24.17 9.85
N SER A 626 43.12 24.07 10.51
CA SER A 626 42.90 24.64 11.85
C SER A 626 43.86 24.10 12.92
N VAL A 627 44.12 22.79 12.91
CA VAL A 627 45.09 22.13 13.81
C VAL A 627 46.52 22.56 13.49
N SER A 628 46.90 22.66 12.21
CA SER A 628 48.25 23.11 11.83
C SER A 628 48.54 24.53 12.32
N VAL A 629 47.57 25.45 12.21
CA VAL A 629 47.68 26.81 12.79
C VAL A 629 47.81 26.77 14.31
N SER A 630 46.96 25.98 14.98
CA SER A 630 46.96 25.85 16.44
C SER A 630 48.29 25.28 16.97
N CYS A 631 48.81 24.22 16.34
CA CYS A 631 50.07 23.57 16.73
C CYS A 631 51.31 24.38 16.37
N ALA A 632 51.31 25.12 15.26
CA ALA A 632 52.38 26.06 14.93
C ALA A 632 52.50 27.15 16.01
N ARG A 633 51.37 27.71 16.46
CA ARG A 633 51.32 28.71 17.54
C ARG A 633 51.73 28.16 18.91
N ALA A 634 51.35 26.93 19.25
CA ALA A 634 51.56 26.37 20.59
C ALA A 634 52.88 25.59 20.78
N TYR A 635 53.38 24.92 19.74
CA TYR A 635 54.50 23.96 19.83
C TYR A 635 55.55 24.08 18.72
N GLY A 636 55.40 25.01 17.78
CA GLY A 636 56.37 25.25 16.69
C GLY A 636 56.55 24.07 15.71
N LYS A 637 55.63 23.10 15.69
CA LYS A 637 55.70 21.91 14.81
C LYS A 637 54.34 21.64 14.14
N SER A 638 54.38 21.27 12.87
CA SER A 638 53.20 20.86 12.09
C SER A 638 52.82 19.39 12.37
N PRO A 639 51.55 18.99 12.13
CA PRO A 639 51.13 17.59 12.27
C PRO A 639 51.90 16.63 11.36
N SER A 640 52.14 15.40 11.83
CA SER A 640 52.87 14.40 11.05
C SER A 640 52.01 13.85 9.90
N LEU A 641 52.63 13.61 8.75
CA LEU A 641 51.95 13.03 7.57
C LEU A 641 51.32 11.67 7.87
N GLY A 642 51.90 10.89 8.80
CA GLY A 642 51.35 9.60 9.24
C GLY A 642 49.98 9.73 9.92
N SER A 643 49.78 10.74 10.76
CA SER A 643 48.48 10.98 11.41
C SER A 643 47.40 11.36 10.38
N VAL A 644 47.75 12.25 9.44
CA VAL A 644 46.83 12.66 8.36
C VAL A 644 46.49 11.51 7.42
N ARG A 645 47.44 10.62 7.12
CA ARG A 645 47.20 9.39 6.36
C ARG A 645 46.23 8.45 7.09
N ALA A 646 46.39 8.25 8.40
CA ALA A 646 45.48 7.43 9.20
C ALA A 646 44.05 8.01 9.20
N ALA A 647 43.91 9.33 9.37
CA ALA A 647 42.62 10.01 9.29
C ALA A 647 41.97 9.88 7.90
N ALA A 648 42.74 10.04 6.81
CA ALA A 648 42.24 9.86 5.45
C ALA A 648 41.79 8.41 5.17
N VAL A 649 42.50 7.41 5.71
CA VAL A 649 42.07 6.00 5.63
C VAL A 649 40.76 5.78 6.39
N ALA A 650 40.56 6.41 7.55
CA ALA A 650 39.30 6.35 8.28
C ALA A 650 38.14 7.01 7.50
N CYS A 651 38.37 8.17 6.86
CA CYS A 651 37.40 8.80 5.96
C CYS A 651 37.00 7.87 4.79
N LEU A 652 37.99 7.22 4.15
CA LEU A 652 37.74 6.28 3.05
C LEU A 652 37.00 5.02 3.53
N ALA A 653 37.31 4.50 4.72
CA ALA A 653 36.60 3.37 5.29
C ALA A 653 35.14 3.70 5.62
N LEU A 654 34.86 4.91 6.10
CA LEU A 654 33.50 5.38 6.38
C LEU A 654 32.68 5.57 5.10
N SER A 655 33.23 6.24 4.07
CA SER A 655 32.52 6.40 2.79
C SER A 655 32.31 5.06 2.08
N LEU A 656 33.25 4.12 2.16
CA LEU A 656 33.09 2.76 1.67
C LEU A 656 31.96 2.02 2.40
N ALA A 657 31.92 2.08 3.74
CA ALA A 657 30.86 1.46 4.53
C ALA A 657 29.47 1.98 4.13
N VAL A 658 29.30 3.31 4.03
CA VAL A 658 28.04 3.94 3.61
C VAL A 658 27.64 3.55 2.19
N ALA A 659 28.59 3.50 1.24
CA ALA A 659 28.33 3.07 -0.13
C ALA A 659 27.97 1.58 -0.25
N THR A 660 28.43 0.71 0.67
CA THR A 660 28.05 -0.71 0.67
C THR A 660 26.65 -1.00 1.23
N LEU A 661 26.03 -0.09 1.98
CA LEU A 661 24.73 -0.34 2.64
C LEU A 661 23.59 -0.71 1.66
N PRO A 662 23.40 -0.03 0.52
CA PRO A 662 22.36 -0.42 -0.44
C PRO A 662 22.65 -1.72 -1.20
N LEU A 663 23.90 -2.19 -1.22
CA LEU A 663 24.25 -3.51 -1.81
C LEU A 663 23.89 -4.69 -0.89
N ILE A 664 23.65 -4.44 0.40
CA ILE A 664 23.23 -5.44 1.39
C ILE A 664 21.76 -5.31 1.80
N GLY A 665 20.97 -4.53 1.05
CA GLY A 665 19.52 -4.36 1.27
C GLY A 665 19.11 -3.23 2.23
N VAL A 666 20.04 -2.32 2.58
CA VAL A 666 19.72 -1.11 3.36
C VAL A 666 19.66 0.08 2.40
N GLY A 667 18.51 0.22 1.73
CA GLY A 667 18.32 1.08 0.55
C GLY A 667 18.49 0.32 -0.77
N GLU A 668 18.04 0.89 -1.88
CA GLU A 668 18.17 0.30 -3.23
C GLU A 668 18.95 1.22 -4.19
N TYR A 669 20.00 0.70 -4.83
CA TYR A 669 20.52 1.26 -6.09
C TYR A 669 19.68 0.73 -7.25
N GLY A 670 19.15 1.62 -8.09
CA GLY A 670 18.25 1.27 -9.20
C GLY A 670 16.78 1.65 -8.97
N ALA A 671 16.42 2.28 -7.85
CA ALA A 671 15.09 2.88 -7.66
C ALA A 671 14.77 4.01 -8.66
N THR A 672 15.82 4.59 -9.26
CA THR A 672 15.78 5.51 -10.40
C THR A 672 16.90 5.14 -11.40
N PRO A 673 16.75 5.46 -12.70
CA PRO A 673 17.79 5.25 -13.72
C PRO A 673 19.01 6.17 -13.54
N LEU A 674 18.96 7.16 -12.65
CA LEU A 674 20.13 7.95 -12.26
C LEU A 674 21.06 7.16 -11.34
N CYS A 675 20.58 6.05 -10.75
CA CYS A 675 21.33 5.17 -9.83
C CYS A 675 21.75 5.82 -8.51
N ILE A 676 21.43 7.10 -8.32
CA ILE A 676 21.55 7.83 -7.07
C ILE A 676 20.40 7.40 -6.15
N PRO A 677 20.65 7.18 -4.85
CA PRO A 677 19.61 6.97 -3.84
C PRO A 677 18.50 8.03 -3.93
N SER A 678 17.23 7.60 -4.06
CA SER A 678 16.11 8.50 -4.36
C SER A 678 15.72 9.37 -3.15
N PRO A 679 15.51 10.69 -3.31
CA PRO A 679 14.95 11.54 -2.25
C PRO A 679 13.44 11.31 -2.03
N LEU A 680 12.75 10.71 -3.00
CA LEU A 680 11.35 10.30 -2.92
C LEU A 680 11.29 8.76 -2.93
N PRO A 681 11.15 8.10 -1.77
CA PRO A 681 10.99 6.65 -1.71
C PRO A 681 9.52 6.25 -1.94
N ASP A 682 9.31 5.26 -2.81
CA ASP A 682 8.00 4.63 -3.10
C ASP A 682 7.49 3.75 -1.93
N GLY A 683 7.56 4.25 -0.68
CA GLY A 683 6.95 3.65 0.51
C GLY A 683 7.85 2.78 1.41
N GLU A 684 9.10 2.49 1.04
CA GLU A 684 9.99 1.65 1.89
C GLU A 684 10.68 2.43 3.01
N PRO A 685 10.51 2.04 4.30
CA PRO A 685 11.06 2.77 5.45
C PRO A 685 12.59 2.62 5.59
N SER A 686 13.17 1.52 5.10
CA SER A 686 14.61 1.28 5.03
C SER A 686 15.33 2.31 4.16
N THR A 687 14.80 2.53 2.95
CA THR A 687 15.33 3.48 1.96
C THR A 687 15.22 4.92 2.45
N LEU A 688 14.08 5.30 3.06
CA LEU A 688 13.93 6.62 3.69
C LEU A 688 14.96 6.83 4.83
N GLY A 689 15.13 5.83 5.69
CA GLY A 689 16.08 5.89 6.81
C GLY A 689 17.54 6.08 6.36
N TYR A 690 17.96 5.38 5.29
CA TYR A 690 19.28 5.55 4.69
C TYR A 690 19.50 6.98 4.17
N MET A 691 18.52 7.54 3.44
CA MET A 691 18.60 8.91 2.90
C MET A 691 18.72 9.96 4.00
N VAL A 692 17.91 9.86 5.05
CA VAL A 692 17.97 10.80 6.19
C VAL A 692 19.33 10.69 6.90
N ALA A 693 19.87 9.49 7.09
CA ALA A 693 21.20 9.31 7.68
C ALA A 693 22.31 9.97 6.85
N LEU A 694 22.27 9.82 5.52
CA LEU A 694 23.22 10.43 4.58
C LEU A 694 23.17 11.96 4.63
N ILE A 695 21.96 12.55 4.63
CA ILE A 695 21.75 14.00 4.72
C ILE A 695 22.26 14.54 6.07
N MET A 696 22.01 13.83 7.18
CA MET A 696 22.47 14.23 8.52
C MET A 696 23.99 14.14 8.65
N MET A 697 24.63 13.10 8.11
CA MET A 697 26.09 12.96 8.07
C MET A 697 26.75 14.09 7.27
N ASN A 698 26.23 14.40 6.09
CA ASN A 698 26.73 15.50 5.27
C ASN A 698 26.52 16.85 5.95
N SER A 699 25.35 17.08 6.57
CA SER A 699 25.07 18.30 7.35
C SER A 699 26.05 18.48 8.52
N LEU A 700 26.37 17.41 9.25
CA LEU A 700 27.39 17.41 10.31
C LEU A 700 28.77 17.76 9.76
N CYS A 701 29.16 17.21 8.60
CA CYS A 701 30.43 17.53 7.95
C CYS A 701 30.53 19.01 7.56
N PHE A 702 29.45 19.60 7.03
CA PHE A 702 29.39 21.05 6.73
C PHE A 702 29.45 21.91 8.01
N LEU A 703 28.79 21.52 9.09
CA LEU A 703 28.90 22.22 10.38
C LEU A 703 30.34 22.21 10.92
N VAL A 704 31.04 21.08 10.83
CA VAL A 704 32.46 20.98 11.23
C VAL A 704 33.36 21.83 10.32
N ILE A 705 33.14 21.80 9.00
CA ILE A 705 33.86 22.65 8.04
C ILE A 705 33.65 24.13 8.38
N THR A 706 32.41 24.59 8.55
CA THR A 706 32.09 25.99 8.86
C THR A 706 32.66 26.42 10.21
N GLY A 707 32.51 25.62 11.25
CA GLY A 707 33.06 25.92 12.58
C GLY A 707 34.60 25.99 12.60
N THR A 708 35.28 25.06 11.93
CA THR A 708 36.75 25.07 11.81
C THR A 708 37.26 26.21 10.93
N TYR A 709 36.51 26.59 9.88
CA TYR A 709 36.81 27.74 9.03
C TYR A 709 36.66 29.08 9.75
N ILE A 710 35.56 29.28 10.50
CA ILE A 710 35.35 30.48 11.34
C ILE A 710 36.48 30.59 12.39
N LYS A 711 36.82 29.49 13.06
CA LYS A 711 37.95 29.45 13.99
C LYS A 711 39.27 29.84 13.30
N LEU A 712 39.57 29.25 12.15
CA LEU A 712 40.78 29.56 11.36
C LEU A 712 40.85 31.06 11.01
N TYR A 713 39.74 31.65 10.58
CA TYR A 713 39.66 33.08 10.25
C TYR A 713 39.86 33.99 11.47
N TRP A 714 39.25 33.66 12.62
CA TRP A 714 39.48 34.40 13.87
C TRP A 714 40.92 34.24 14.39
N ASP A 715 41.53 33.07 14.22
CA ASP A 715 42.92 32.82 14.60
C ASP A 715 43.89 33.62 13.70
N LEU A 716 43.57 33.82 12.42
CA LEU A 716 44.31 34.69 11.49
C LEU A 716 44.18 36.17 11.87
N MET A 717 42.98 36.65 12.20
CA MET A 717 42.73 38.05 12.58
C MET A 717 43.39 38.48 13.91
N LYS A 718 43.86 37.53 14.72
CA LYS A 718 44.43 37.77 16.07
C LYS A 718 45.96 37.82 16.13
N GLY A 719 46.69 37.70 15.02
CA GLY A 719 48.16 37.68 15.04
C GLY A 719 48.82 38.37 13.86
N GLU A 720 49.78 39.24 14.15
CA GLU A 720 50.74 39.76 13.18
C GLU A 720 51.73 38.65 12.79
N PHE A 721 51.68 38.19 11.54
CA PHE A 721 52.55 37.12 11.03
C PHE A 721 52.94 37.37 9.56
N ASP A 722 53.98 38.17 9.33
CA ASP A 722 54.48 38.44 7.97
C ASP A 722 55.47 37.38 7.42
N SER A 723 55.95 36.43 8.23
CA SER A 723 57.15 35.64 7.89
C SER A 723 57.02 34.11 7.85
N ILE A 724 55.89 33.50 8.22
CA ILE A 724 55.77 32.03 8.43
C ILE A 724 54.66 31.37 7.57
N TRP A 725 53.88 32.13 6.82
CA TRP A 725 52.74 31.59 6.05
C TRP A 725 53.04 31.49 4.54
N ASP A 726 53.09 30.26 4.02
CA ASP A 726 52.98 29.97 2.58
C ASP A 726 51.61 30.44 2.06
N CYS A 727 51.55 31.73 1.69
CA CYS A 727 50.33 32.51 1.59
C CYS A 727 49.36 32.05 0.49
N ALA A 728 49.77 31.09 -0.37
CA ALA A 728 48.95 30.51 -1.41
C ALA A 728 48.16 29.26 -0.97
N MET A 729 48.72 28.37 -0.13
CA MET A 729 48.11 27.06 0.14
C MET A 729 46.87 27.16 1.02
N ILE A 730 46.94 27.99 2.07
CA ILE A 730 45.79 28.23 2.96
C ILE A 730 44.70 29.01 2.21
N LYS A 731 45.07 29.99 1.36
CA LYS A 731 44.11 30.68 0.49
C LYS A 731 43.44 29.72 -0.49
N HIS A 732 44.17 28.80 -1.10
CA HIS A 732 43.61 27.79 -1.99
C HIS A 732 42.62 26.87 -1.25
N VAL A 733 42.96 26.35 -0.07
CA VAL A 733 42.03 25.53 0.74
C VAL A 733 40.81 26.34 1.19
N ALA A 734 40.97 27.62 1.54
CA ALA A 734 39.86 28.51 1.87
C ALA A 734 38.91 28.73 0.68
N TRP A 735 39.44 28.99 -0.53
CA TRP A 735 38.66 29.08 -1.76
C TRP A 735 37.95 27.77 -2.10
N LEU A 736 38.61 26.63 -1.88
CA LEU A 736 38.03 25.31 -2.09
C LEU A 736 36.86 25.05 -1.12
N ILE A 737 37.03 25.32 0.18
CA ILE A 737 35.95 25.25 1.18
C ILE A 737 34.79 26.17 0.81
N PHE A 738 35.06 27.44 0.48
CA PHE A 738 34.04 28.43 0.13
C PHE A 738 33.23 28.04 -1.10
N THR A 739 33.90 27.64 -2.18
CA THR A 739 33.24 27.26 -3.45
C THR A 739 32.45 25.97 -3.32
N ASN A 740 32.94 24.97 -2.58
CA ASN A 740 32.17 23.75 -2.31
C ASN A 740 30.92 24.08 -1.47
N CYS A 741 31.06 24.86 -0.39
CA CYS A 741 29.92 25.27 0.44
C CYS A 741 28.83 26.00 -0.38
N LEU A 742 29.22 26.94 -1.24
CA LEU A 742 28.30 27.69 -2.10
C LEU A 742 27.54 26.81 -3.10
N LEU A 743 28.12 25.69 -3.53
CA LEU A 743 27.50 24.75 -4.48
C LEU A 743 26.65 23.67 -3.79
N TYR A 744 27.04 23.21 -2.60
CA TYR A 744 26.28 22.20 -1.86
C TYR A 744 25.07 22.79 -1.11
N CYS A 745 25.13 24.04 -0.63
CA CYS A 745 24.01 24.66 0.10
C CYS A 745 22.67 24.67 -0.69
N PRO A 746 22.62 25.06 -1.98
CA PRO A 746 21.40 24.98 -2.78
C PRO A 746 20.88 23.55 -2.94
N VAL A 747 21.76 22.57 -3.16
CA VAL A 747 21.39 21.16 -3.35
C VAL A 747 20.81 20.58 -2.05
N ALA A 748 21.47 20.82 -0.92
CA ALA A 748 21.01 20.37 0.39
C ALA A 748 19.67 21.00 0.77
N PHE A 749 19.50 22.31 0.54
CA PHE A 749 18.24 23.01 0.78
C PHE A 749 17.09 22.43 -0.05
N LEU A 750 17.26 22.32 -1.38
CA LEU A 750 16.22 21.81 -2.27
C LEU A 750 15.84 20.35 -1.97
N THR A 751 16.83 19.49 -1.70
CA THR A 751 16.59 18.09 -1.34
C THR A 751 15.82 17.97 -0.02
N PHE A 752 16.17 18.77 0.99
CA PHE A 752 15.51 18.76 2.30
C PHE A 752 14.11 19.39 2.26
N SER A 753 13.92 20.48 1.50
CA SER A 753 12.60 21.10 1.31
C SER A 753 11.64 20.21 0.53
N SER A 754 12.14 19.44 -0.46
CA SER A 754 11.36 18.43 -1.18
C SER A 754 10.95 17.28 -0.25
N LEU A 755 11.88 16.74 0.56
CA LEU A 755 11.61 15.65 1.50
C LEU A 755 10.63 16.04 2.63
N LEU A 756 10.54 17.33 2.98
CA LEU A 756 9.56 17.86 3.95
C LEU A 756 8.30 18.46 3.33
N GLY A 757 8.16 18.47 1.99
CA GLY A 757 7.01 19.05 1.30
C GLY A 757 6.80 20.56 1.54
N LEU A 758 7.86 21.30 1.91
CA LEU A 758 7.75 22.70 2.35
C LEU A 758 7.49 23.69 1.22
N PHE A 759 7.89 23.36 -0.01
CA PHE A 759 7.69 24.16 -1.21
C PHE A 759 7.46 23.25 -2.43
N PRO A 760 6.52 23.58 -3.34
CA PRO A 760 6.36 22.86 -4.60
C PRO A 760 7.50 23.24 -5.56
N VAL A 761 8.60 22.50 -5.48
CA VAL A 761 9.68 22.56 -6.47
C VAL A 761 9.43 21.45 -7.49
N SER A 762 9.33 21.79 -8.78
CA SER A 762 9.09 20.80 -9.82
C SER A 762 10.23 19.76 -9.90
N GLU A 763 9.87 18.49 -10.09
CA GLU A 763 10.83 17.38 -10.14
C GLU A 763 11.89 17.56 -11.24
N GLU A 764 11.55 18.23 -12.34
CA GLU A 764 12.50 18.59 -13.41
C GLU A 764 13.62 19.51 -12.92
N VAL A 765 13.31 20.48 -12.06
CA VAL A 765 14.30 21.37 -11.43
C VAL A 765 15.17 20.57 -10.47
N VAL A 766 14.58 19.70 -9.64
CA VAL A 766 15.34 18.84 -8.73
C VAL A 766 16.30 17.92 -9.51
N LYS A 767 15.82 17.25 -10.57
CA LYS A 767 16.62 16.42 -11.49
C LYS A 767 17.78 17.22 -12.09
N SER A 768 17.50 18.42 -12.60
CA SER A 768 18.52 19.28 -13.23
C SER A 768 19.57 19.78 -12.23
N VAL A 769 19.16 20.14 -11.02
CA VAL A 769 20.04 20.55 -9.91
C VAL A 769 20.94 19.39 -9.48
N VAL A 770 20.37 18.21 -9.24
CA VAL A 770 21.12 17.00 -8.85
C VAL A 770 22.11 16.58 -9.94
N LEU A 771 21.75 16.69 -11.22
CA LEU A 771 22.64 16.34 -12.32
C LEU A 771 23.77 17.35 -12.57
N VAL A 772 23.51 18.65 -12.42
CA VAL A 772 24.49 19.69 -12.83
C VAL A 772 25.26 20.28 -11.65
N LEU A 773 24.59 20.63 -10.54
CA LEU A 773 25.23 21.32 -9.41
C LEU A 773 26.01 20.37 -8.49
N LEU A 774 25.50 19.16 -8.24
CA LEU A 774 26.15 18.18 -7.37
C LEU A 774 27.55 17.76 -7.87
N PRO A 775 27.80 17.45 -9.17
CA PRO A 775 29.13 17.12 -9.65
C PRO A 775 30.01 18.33 -10.01
N LEU A 776 29.48 19.56 -10.02
CA LEU A 776 30.23 20.76 -10.41
C LEU A 776 31.52 21.02 -9.59
N PRO A 777 31.57 20.77 -8.26
CA PRO A 777 32.80 20.90 -7.49
C PRO A 777 33.95 20.02 -8.00
N ALA A 778 33.65 18.85 -8.58
CA ALA A 778 34.67 17.97 -9.15
C ALA A 778 35.43 18.60 -10.33
N CYS A 779 34.81 19.58 -11.01
CA CYS A 779 35.41 20.34 -12.10
C CYS A 779 36.13 21.60 -11.60
N ILE A 780 35.52 22.31 -10.64
CA ILE A 780 36.04 23.59 -10.14
C ILE A 780 37.27 23.36 -9.26
N ASN A 781 37.28 22.33 -8.41
CA ASN A 781 38.39 22.03 -7.49
C ASN A 781 39.76 21.91 -8.18
N PRO A 782 39.96 21.11 -9.25
CA PRO A 782 41.25 21.06 -9.95
C PRO A 782 41.59 22.39 -10.65
N LEU A 783 40.60 23.09 -11.24
CA LEU A 783 40.84 24.40 -11.87
C LEU A 783 41.32 25.45 -10.86
N LEU A 784 40.73 25.50 -9.66
CA LEU A 784 41.19 26.37 -8.58
C LEU A 784 42.64 26.09 -8.17
N TYR A 785 43.10 24.84 -8.25
CA TYR A 785 44.49 24.50 -8.00
C TYR A 785 45.37 24.96 -9.17
N LEU A 786 45.00 24.64 -10.41
CA LEU A 786 45.77 24.98 -11.62
C LEU A 786 45.99 26.49 -11.78
N PHE A 787 45.00 27.32 -11.44
CA PHE A 787 45.07 28.77 -11.60
C PHE A 787 45.66 29.52 -10.40
N PHE A 788 45.34 29.13 -9.17
CA PHE A 788 45.70 29.90 -7.96
C PHE A 788 46.87 29.30 -7.15
N ASN A 789 47.41 28.14 -7.52
CA ASN A 789 48.59 27.56 -6.88
C ASN A 789 49.88 27.91 -7.66
N PRO A 790 50.80 28.73 -7.10
CA PRO A 790 52.09 29.01 -7.75
C PRO A 790 53.00 27.77 -7.84
N HIS A 791 52.97 26.87 -6.84
CA HIS A 791 53.80 25.67 -6.81
C HIS A 791 53.39 24.61 -7.85
N PHE A 792 52.15 24.62 -8.34
CA PHE A 792 51.74 23.73 -9.44
C PHE A 792 52.64 23.95 -10.68
N ARG A 793 52.95 25.21 -11.00
CA ARG A 793 53.83 25.53 -12.15
C ARG A 793 55.26 25.05 -11.93
N GLU A 794 55.72 24.97 -10.68
CA GLU A 794 57.05 24.47 -10.32
C GLU A 794 57.10 22.93 -10.39
N ASP A 795 56.13 22.25 -9.76
CA ASP A 795 55.98 20.79 -9.81
C ASP A 795 55.81 20.27 -11.26
N ALA A 796 54.98 20.95 -12.07
CA ALA A 796 54.80 20.60 -13.48
C ALA A 796 56.08 20.81 -14.32
N ARG A 797 56.87 21.87 -14.05
CA ARG A 797 58.17 22.08 -14.70
C ARG A 797 59.21 21.03 -14.30
N LEU A 798 59.21 20.59 -13.03
CA LEU A 798 60.08 19.51 -12.55
C LEU A 798 59.72 18.17 -13.21
N LEU A 799 58.44 17.90 -13.44
CA LEU A 799 57.98 16.73 -14.19
C LEU A 799 58.34 16.82 -15.69
N LEU A 800 58.09 17.96 -16.34
CA LEU A 800 58.41 18.18 -17.75
C LEU A 800 59.91 18.09 -18.03
N SER A 801 60.76 18.65 -17.17
CA SER A 801 62.22 18.56 -17.29
C SER A 801 62.75 17.14 -17.04
N ARG A 802 62.11 16.37 -16.15
CA ARG A 802 62.42 14.94 -15.95
C ARG A 802 61.98 14.09 -17.15
N ALA A 803 60.84 14.41 -17.77
CA ALA A 803 60.39 13.77 -19.01
C ALA A 803 61.30 14.10 -20.21
N HIS A 804 61.73 15.36 -20.36
CA HIS A 804 62.73 15.74 -21.37
C HIS A 804 64.07 15.01 -21.17
N ARG A 805 64.62 14.97 -19.95
CA ARG A 805 65.84 14.19 -19.67
C ARG A 805 65.68 12.71 -20.00
N HIS A 806 64.48 12.14 -19.88
CA HIS A 806 64.20 10.75 -20.25
C HIS A 806 64.05 10.54 -21.77
N HIS A 807 63.76 11.62 -22.51
CA HIS A 807 63.71 11.64 -23.97
C HIS A 807 65.12 11.82 -24.57
N ASP A 808 65.92 12.74 -24.02
CA ASP A 808 67.33 12.93 -24.37
C ASP A 808 68.14 11.65 -24.08
N HIS A 809 67.94 10.98 -22.94
CA HIS A 809 68.61 9.71 -22.65
C HIS A 809 68.26 8.57 -23.61
N ASN A 810 67.10 8.63 -24.29
CA ASN A 810 66.75 7.67 -25.34
C ASN A 810 67.40 8.03 -26.68
N LEU A 811 67.61 9.33 -26.98
CA LEU A 811 68.35 9.76 -28.18
C LEU A 811 69.86 9.50 -28.05
N ASP A 812 70.45 9.80 -26.90
CA ASP A 812 71.87 9.54 -26.59
C ASP A 812 72.19 8.04 -26.46
N SER A 813 71.19 7.15 -26.41
CA SER A 813 71.40 5.70 -26.44
C SER A 813 71.84 5.15 -27.81
N PHE A 814 71.81 5.97 -28.87
CA PHE A 814 72.13 5.57 -30.24
C PHE A 814 73.46 6.09 -30.81
N VAL A 815 74.19 6.97 -30.11
CA VAL A 815 75.49 7.49 -30.59
C VAL A 815 76.51 7.57 -29.46
N SER A 816 77.34 6.53 -29.32
CA SER A 816 78.49 6.51 -28.40
C SER A 816 79.72 5.86 -29.03
N VAL A 817 80.55 6.65 -29.72
CA VAL A 817 81.97 6.33 -30.00
C VAL A 817 82.80 7.61 -29.96
N ASP A 818 83.77 7.62 -29.05
CA ASP A 818 85.04 8.37 -28.99
C ASP A 818 85.15 9.80 -29.56
N THR A 819 85.56 10.77 -28.71
CA THR A 819 87.01 11.07 -28.52
C THR A 819 87.30 12.18 -27.48
N GLU A 820 88.54 12.18 -27.01
CA GLU A 820 89.13 13.07 -26.01
C GLU A 820 89.19 14.58 -26.36
N LYS A 821 89.62 15.35 -25.33
CA LYS A 821 90.53 16.54 -25.35
C LYS A 821 89.96 17.95 -25.12
N SER A 822 90.31 18.43 -23.92
CA SER A 822 91.15 19.62 -23.65
C SER A 822 90.56 21.05 -23.63
N SER A 823 90.97 21.73 -22.56
CA SER A 823 91.50 23.11 -22.49
C SER A 823 90.57 24.33 -22.49
N TYR A 824 90.62 24.99 -21.33
CA TYR A 824 90.95 26.41 -21.13
C TYR A 824 90.02 27.56 -21.59
N ASP A 825 89.85 28.46 -20.62
CA ASP A 825 89.90 29.92 -20.66
C ASP A 825 88.66 30.82 -20.93
N SER A 826 88.39 31.61 -19.88
CA SER A 826 88.30 33.08 -19.87
C SER A 826 87.18 33.87 -20.57
N THR A 827 86.42 34.57 -19.70
CA THR A 827 86.02 36.00 -19.78
C THR A 827 85.43 36.59 -21.07
N GLN A 828 84.18 37.07 -20.97
CA GLN A 828 83.72 38.49 -21.08
C GLN A 828 82.17 38.46 -21.09
N ALA A 829 81.39 39.21 -20.30
CA ALA A 829 81.36 40.64 -20.00
C ALA A 829 80.89 41.52 -21.19
N LEU A 830 79.62 41.95 -21.16
CA LEU A 830 79.04 43.23 -21.64
C LEU A 830 77.51 43.16 -21.34
N VAL A 831 76.91 44.02 -20.49
CA VAL A 831 76.44 45.42 -20.74
C VAL A 831 75.20 45.42 -21.67
N SER A 832 74.10 46.14 -21.44
CA SER A 832 73.82 47.43 -20.75
C SER A 832 72.41 47.42 -20.11
N PHE A 833 72.17 47.98 -18.92
CA PHE A 833 71.93 49.40 -18.57
C PHE A 833 70.67 50.07 -19.16
N ALA A 834 69.68 50.34 -18.29
CA ALA A 834 69.19 51.67 -17.86
C ALA A 834 68.23 51.44 -16.66
N ALA A 835 68.40 52.01 -15.46
CA ALA A 835 68.33 53.44 -15.07
C ALA A 835 66.89 53.99 -15.25
N GLU A 836 66.26 54.71 -14.30
CA GLU A 836 66.73 55.61 -13.22
C GLU A 836 65.91 55.37 -11.91
N ALA A 837 66.51 55.41 -10.71
CA ALA A 837 66.81 56.57 -9.83
C ALA A 837 65.55 57.14 -9.11
N ASP A 838 65.55 57.57 -7.84
CA ASP A 838 66.61 57.80 -6.83
C ASP A 838 66.02 57.48 -5.42
N ALA A 839 66.77 56.90 -4.46
CA ALA A 839 67.62 57.56 -3.44
C ALA A 839 66.82 58.34 -2.35
N VAL A 840 67.20 58.41 -1.05
CA VAL A 840 68.44 58.01 -0.38
C VAL A 840 68.28 57.97 1.17
N PHE A 841 69.27 57.35 1.85
CA PHE A 841 69.66 57.45 3.29
C PHE A 841 68.84 56.72 4.39
N GLU A 842 69.42 56.23 5.52
CA GLU A 842 70.86 56.01 5.87
C GLU A 842 71.13 54.91 6.94
N SER A 843 72.24 54.17 6.76
CA SER A 843 73.17 53.56 7.75
C SER A 843 72.76 52.70 8.97
N SER A 844 73.40 51.51 9.03
CA SER A 844 74.14 50.93 10.18
C SER A 844 73.37 50.54 11.48
N SER A 845 73.71 49.49 12.23
CA SER A 845 74.93 48.66 12.27
C SER A 845 74.61 47.25 12.83
N ALA A 846 75.45 46.26 12.50
CA ALA A 846 75.55 45.00 13.26
C ALA A 846 76.64 45.15 14.36
N PRO A 847 76.68 44.28 15.40
CA PRO A 847 77.50 43.07 15.23
C PRO A 847 77.14 41.82 16.09
N SER A 848 77.89 40.74 15.78
CA SER A 848 78.39 39.68 16.67
C SER A 848 77.49 38.53 17.16
N VAL A 849 77.93 37.33 16.76
CA VAL A 849 77.57 35.97 17.21
C VAL A 849 78.51 35.55 18.36
N PRO A 850 78.11 34.66 19.29
CA PRO A 850 78.80 33.36 19.38
C PRO A 850 77.86 32.14 19.58
N LEU A 851 78.44 30.94 19.46
CA LEU A 851 77.77 29.63 19.34
C LEU A 851 77.98 28.70 20.57
N ILE A 852 77.00 27.82 20.85
CA ILE A 852 77.16 26.41 21.36
C ILE A 852 77.67 26.25 22.85
N PRO A 853 77.48 25.11 23.59
CA PRO A 853 76.57 23.95 23.50
C PRO A 853 75.68 23.72 24.77
N CYS A 854 74.82 22.69 24.76
CA CYS A 854 74.74 21.59 25.77
C CYS A 854 73.49 20.73 25.50
N GLN A 855 73.61 19.47 25.09
CA GLN A 855 73.80 18.24 25.89
C GLN A 855 72.50 17.64 26.45
N ILE A 856 72.38 16.32 26.26
CA ILE A 856 71.23 15.46 26.57
C ILE A 856 71.28 15.06 28.05
N ALA A 857 70.13 15.05 28.73
CA ALA A 857 69.93 14.34 29.99
C ALA A 857 68.53 13.68 30.02
N ASN A 858 68.49 12.46 30.55
CA ASN A 858 67.31 11.61 30.72
C ASN A 858 66.61 11.85 32.07
N GLU A 859 65.37 11.36 32.18
CA GLU A 859 64.65 11.02 33.44
C GLU A 859 64.30 12.21 34.37
N GLN A 860 63.13 12.27 35.04
CA GLN A 860 62.08 11.26 35.31
C GLN A 860 60.69 11.73 34.88
#